data_AF-M4WVL4-F1
#
_entry.id   AF-M4WVL4-F1
#
_cell.length_a   1.000
_cell.length_b   1.000
_cell.length_c   1.000
_cell.angle_alpha   90.00
_cell.angle_beta   90.00
_cell.angle_gamma   90.00
#
_symmetry.space_group_name_H-M   'P 1'
#
loop_
_entity.id
_entity.type
_entity.pdbx_description
1 polymer ?
#
loop_
_entity_poly.entity_id
_entity_poly.type
_entity_poly.pdbx_seq_one_letter_code
_entity_poly.pdbx_strand_id
1 'polypeptide(L)'
;MMRSLLLGSLLLAAGLSQADVLPLSRVLDSADDSAVLQANAADLRALDALKEQREAEAGWQWFGSGSAGHYRELVTEDLIDTYYGRSLALGLRHPLLGSLRRQVQAVSAVELEQQRQQSRRLLQKAEQRLALRSAYADWWRAEEENRWCRTLLPDAASARERLALRERQGWLLPSQARLLDGRWQTLQRRCESSARLMDDTRESLASLSGLEITPAQEARAEALAAQVQPLARWRQALEGHPRLQERRDELRQAEQNRKSPWYDSIDSSFSVGQSFEDRSGATSTGNGLVASLNFSTPFDLMSYGQARGREGEARHEAALARLNAERQQLLQDLGKTLQGQRQAVEDLEREREQLAVSSVAQREQRLRSARSVEGSLGEEQAVELERYDNGMRLIAAWHAAWLREASLRMFVDDDQALSPLLGVQNLSWQSPAGAQGNAPAKAGPARESAWNQGVYLWKSRALLQPGTRRAELKALRSAGMQRLYVGLDTNQVADMPTLRKQLQGTLADARAQGMQVVLLLGDPAWLSADGRKGLLALLGQLREVRFDAVHLDLEVEQLGWPVPDSRLRDWLDTLGAVARLDYWPLELSSHPRWFAEPASGTCVPCALPQRGVRQVSLMIYTRNPERSAELAQSIARRWPALRFRLAQSVEPQLPAEESWAGASSTQLQQQAERWRKPLQSAGVSGIDWQDWSHYPH
;
A
#
# COMPACT_ATOMS: atom_id res chain seq x y z
N MET A 1 -22.07 53.18 24.40
CA MET A 1 -22.20 51.71 24.37
C MET A 1 -21.50 51.14 23.13
N MET A 2 -20.17 51.21 23.05
CA MET A 2 -19.40 50.85 21.85
C MET A 2 -18.00 50.28 22.20
N ARG A 3 -17.87 49.57 23.32
CA ARG A 3 -16.58 48.98 23.76
C ARG A 3 -16.62 47.48 24.10
N SER A 4 -17.76 46.82 23.93
CA SER A 4 -17.91 45.40 24.29
C SER A 4 -17.95 44.43 23.10
N LEU A 5 -17.86 44.95 21.85
CA LEU A 5 -17.97 44.14 20.62
C LEU A 5 -16.62 43.76 19.99
N LEU A 6 -15.48 44.22 20.54
CA LEU A 6 -14.14 43.95 19.99
C LEU A 6 -13.36 42.87 20.76
N LEU A 7 -13.86 42.39 21.90
CA LEU A 7 -13.27 41.25 22.64
C LEU A 7 -13.90 39.89 22.30
N GLY A 8 -15.07 39.88 21.62
CA GLY A 8 -15.69 38.64 21.16
C GLY A 8 -15.06 38.06 19.88
N SER A 9 -14.32 38.89 19.12
CA SER A 9 -13.77 38.54 17.81
C SER A 9 -12.35 37.97 17.86
N LEU A 10 -11.65 38.09 19.01
CA LEU A 10 -10.30 37.57 19.21
C LEU A 10 -10.25 36.22 19.94
N LEU A 11 -11.38 35.72 20.44
CA LEU A 11 -11.49 34.41 21.11
C LEU A 11 -12.03 33.29 20.21
N LEU A 12 -12.31 33.58 18.93
CA LEU A 12 -12.79 32.61 17.92
C LEU A 12 -11.72 32.22 16.88
N ALA A 13 -10.47 32.70 17.04
CA ALA A 13 -9.33 32.36 16.18
C ALA A 13 -8.29 31.45 16.87
N ALA A 14 -8.62 30.84 18.02
CA ALA A 14 -7.93 29.64 18.50
C ALA A 14 -8.62 28.42 17.90
N GLY A 15 -8.67 28.37 16.56
CA GLY A 15 -8.95 27.13 15.87
C GLY A 15 -7.89 26.13 16.32
N LEU A 16 -8.32 25.04 16.94
CA LEU A 16 -7.52 23.84 17.09
C LEU A 16 -6.90 23.56 15.72
N SER A 17 -5.62 23.87 15.56
CA SER A 17 -4.84 23.52 14.38
C SER A 17 -4.78 21.99 14.36
N GLN A 18 -5.80 21.36 13.77
CA GLN A 18 -5.64 20.01 13.31
C GLN A 18 -4.53 20.07 12.28
N ALA A 19 -3.40 19.45 12.62
CA ALA A 19 -2.27 19.30 11.72
C ALA A 19 -2.79 18.81 10.35
N ASP A 20 -2.45 19.53 9.30
CA ASP A 20 -2.83 19.17 7.94
C ASP A 20 -1.95 17.99 7.51
N VAL A 21 -2.44 16.78 7.68
CA VAL A 21 -1.67 15.57 7.36
C VAL A 21 -1.54 15.47 5.84
N LEU A 22 -0.31 15.52 5.32
CA LEU A 22 -0.03 15.30 3.91
C LEU A 22 0.15 13.80 3.65
N PRO A 23 -0.82 13.06 3.09
CA PRO A 23 -0.66 11.62 2.88
C PRO A 23 0.35 11.33 1.77
N LEU A 24 1.13 10.25 1.92
CA LEU A 24 2.10 9.82 0.91
C LEU A 24 1.46 9.63 -0.48
N SER A 25 0.21 9.16 -0.57
CA SER A 25 -0.47 8.98 -1.86
C SER A 25 -0.49 10.25 -2.69
N ARG A 26 -0.75 11.41 -2.07
CA ARG A 26 -0.76 12.71 -2.75
C ARG A 26 0.62 13.10 -3.28
N VAL A 27 1.68 12.75 -2.55
CA VAL A 27 3.06 12.95 -2.99
C VAL A 27 3.39 12.02 -4.16
N LEU A 28 2.96 10.75 -4.11
CA LEU A 28 3.19 9.79 -5.19
C LEU A 28 2.44 10.12 -6.48
N ASP A 29 1.29 10.81 -6.39
CA ASP A 29 0.55 11.26 -7.57
C ASP A 29 1.34 12.31 -8.38
N SER A 30 2.21 13.10 -7.72
CA SER A 30 3.10 14.04 -8.41
C SER A 30 4.19 13.37 -9.26
N ALA A 31 4.44 12.06 -9.07
CA ALA A 31 5.48 11.35 -9.81
C ALA A 31 5.26 11.39 -11.33
N ASP A 32 4.00 11.41 -11.76
CA ASP A 32 3.60 11.44 -13.18
C ASP A 32 3.97 12.74 -13.89
N ASP A 33 4.12 13.85 -13.15
CA ASP A 33 4.46 15.17 -13.68
C ASP A 33 5.97 15.47 -13.66
N SER A 34 6.81 14.50 -13.28
CA SER A 34 8.26 14.69 -13.19
C SER A 34 8.90 15.03 -14.54
N ALA A 35 9.92 15.89 -14.51
CA ALA A 35 10.65 16.33 -15.72
C ALA A 35 11.24 15.15 -16.51
N VAL A 36 11.66 14.09 -15.82
CA VAL A 36 12.16 12.85 -16.43
C VAL A 36 11.07 12.14 -17.24
N LEU A 37 9.85 12.03 -16.72
CA LEU A 37 8.74 11.42 -17.46
C LEU A 37 8.25 12.30 -18.61
N GLN A 38 8.33 13.63 -18.48
CA GLN A 38 8.05 14.55 -19.58
C GLN A 38 9.07 14.40 -20.72
N ALA A 39 10.36 14.22 -20.40
CA ALA A 39 11.39 13.94 -21.41
C ALA A 39 11.12 12.62 -22.15
N ASN A 40 10.79 11.53 -21.44
CA ASN A 40 10.42 10.27 -22.10
C ASN A 40 9.18 10.41 -23.00
N ALA A 41 8.20 11.22 -22.59
CA ALA A 41 7.02 11.48 -23.41
C ALA A 41 7.37 12.28 -24.68
N ALA A 42 8.42 13.10 -24.65
CA ALA A 42 8.96 13.75 -25.85
C ALA A 42 9.70 12.75 -26.74
N ASP A 43 10.51 11.85 -26.16
CA ASP A 43 11.20 10.80 -26.92
C ASP A 43 10.22 9.85 -27.62
N LEU A 44 9.12 9.47 -26.95
CA LEU A 44 8.07 8.66 -27.57
C LEU A 44 7.44 9.37 -28.77
N ARG A 45 7.15 10.68 -28.66
CA ARG A 45 6.65 11.49 -29.79
C ARG A 45 7.65 11.56 -30.94
N ALA A 46 8.95 11.65 -30.64
CA ALA A 46 10.01 11.61 -31.65
C ALA A 46 10.07 10.24 -32.35
N LEU A 47 9.88 9.15 -31.61
CA LEU A 47 9.80 7.80 -32.18
C LEU A 47 8.53 7.58 -33.01
N ASP A 48 7.40 8.15 -32.61
CA ASP A 48 6.16 8.13 -33.41
C ASP A 48 6.37 8.83 -34.76
N ALA A 49 6.95 10.03 -34.75
CA ALA A 49 7.30 10.75 -35.99
C ALA A 49 8.34 10.00 -36.84
N LEU A 50 9.31 9.35 -36.20
CA LEU A 50 10.30 8.51 -36.90
C LEU A 50 9.63 7.28 -37.54
N LYS A 51 8.64 6.68 -36.88
CA LYS A 51 7.88 5.57 -37.44
C LYS A 51 7.13 6.01 -38.70
N GLU A 52 6.40 7.12 -38.65
CA GLU A 52 5.72 7.71 -39.81
C GLU A 52 6.70 7.98 -40.96
N GLN A 53 7.89 8.49 -40.65
CA GLN A 53 8.95 8.68 -41.64
C GLN A 53 9.36 7.35 -42.31
N ARG A 54 9.57 6.27 -41.54
CA ARG A 54 9.98 4.96 -42.08
C ARG A 54 8.86 4.28 -42.88
N GLU A 55 7.61 4.45 -42.45
CA GLU A 55 6.45 3.94 -43.20
C GLU A 55 6.32 4.64 -44.56
N ALA A 56 6.55 5.96 -44.62
CA ALA A 56 6.60 6.70 -45.87
C ALA A 56 7.78 6.24 -46.77
N GLU A 57 8.93 5.92 -46.18
CA GLU A 57 10.10 5.40 -46.92
C GLU A 57 9.86 4.00 -47.53
N ALA A 58 8.98 3.19 -46.95
CA ALA A 58 8.62 1.87 -47.45
C ALA A 58 7.65 1.90 -48.66
N GLY A 59 7.01 3.05 -48.91
CA GLY A 59 6.04 3.24 -49.99
C GLY A 59 6.63 3.79 -51.29
N TRP A 60 5.75 4.41 -52.10
CA TRP A 60 6.15 5.12 -53.31
C TRP A 60 6.90 6.40 -52.97
N GLN A 61 8.07 6.58 -53.57
CA GLN A 61 8.92 7.75 -53.39
C GLN A 61 9.03 8.51 -54.71
N TRP A 62 8.95 9.83 -54.67
CA TRP A 62 9.32 10.64 -55.82
C TRP A 62 10.84 10.83 -55.85
N PHE A 63 11.42 10.90 -57.05
CA PHE A 63 12.83 11.24 -57.24
C PHE A 63 12.97 12.26 -58.35
N GLY A 64 14.02 13.07 -58.25
CA GLY A 64 14.45 13.98 -59.29
C GLY A 64 15.95 13.85 -59.50
N SER A 65 16.38 13.80 -60.77
CA SER A 65 17.80 13.89 -61.13
C SER A 65 18.00 14.97 -62.17
N GLY A 66 19.07 15.75 -62.01
CA GLY A 66 19.53 16.73 -62.98
C GLY A 66 20.97 16.41 -63.34
N SER A 67 21.28 16.36 -64.62
CA SER A 67 22.66 16.22 -65.09
C SER A 67 22.97 17.26 -66.16
N ALA A 68 24.23 17.71 -66.19
CA ALA A 68 24.73 18.60 -67.22
C ALA A 68 26.17 18.20 -67.53
N GLY A 69 26.51 18.13 -68.80
CA GLY A 69 27.82 17.61 -69.21
C GLY A 69 28.16 17.94 -70.66
N HIS A 70 29.41 17.70 -70.99
CA HIS A 70 29.88 17.66 -72.38
C HIS A 70 29.95 16.19 -72.81
N TYR A 71 29.24 15.86 -73.88
CA TYR A 71 29.10 14.50 -74.36
C TYR A 71 29.73 14.38 -75.74
N ARG A 72 30.36 13.23 -75.99
CA ARG A 72 30.96 12.86 -77.27
C ARG A 72 30.45 11.47 -77.62
N GLU A 73 29.38 11.41 -78.40
CA GLU A 73 28.64 10.18 -78.71
C GLU A 73 28.83 9.76 -80.16
N LEU A 74 28.87 8.45 -80.41
CA LEU A 74 28.92 7.89 -81.75
C LEU A 74 27.48 7.74 -82.28
N VAL A 75 27.10 8.47 -83.32
CA VAL A 75 25.74 8.46 -83.90
C VAL A 75 25.62 7.40 -85.00
N THR A 76 26.67 7.23 -85.81
CA THR A 76 26.85 6.13 -86.77
C THR A 76 28.29 5.64 -86.69
N GLU A 77 28.66 4.55 -87.38
CA GLU A 77 30.01 3.97 -87.31
C GLU A 77 31.15 4.99 -87.56
N ASP A 78 30.90 6.04 -88.35
CA ASP A 78 31.90 7.07 -88.69
C ASP A 78 31.55 8.50 -88.21
N LEU A 79 30.38 8.72 -87.58
CA LEU A 79 29.93 10.05 -87.17
C LEU A 79 29.91 10.19 -85.65
N ILE A 80 30.74 11.12 -85.15
CA ILE A 80 30.76 11.52 -83.75
C ILE A 80 30.02 12.85 -83.60
N ASP A 81 29.03 12.86 -82.72
CA ASP A 81 28.34 14.08 -82.28
C ASP A 81 28.92 14.56 -80.95
N THR A 82 29.26 15.84 -80.90
CA THR A 82 29.78 16.51 -79.69
C THR A 82 28.85 17.64 -79.32
N TYR A 83 28.22 17.53 -78.14
CA TYR A 83 27.25 18.51 -77.69
C TYR A 83 27.36 18.74 -76.18
N TYR A 84 26.86 19.88 -75.73
CA TYR A 84 26.56 20.12 -74.32
C TYR A 84 25.12 19.68 -74.07
N GLY A 85 24.95 18.76 -73.13
CA GLY A 85 23.66 18.19 -72.76
C GLY A 85 23.26 18.61 -71.36
N ARG A 86 21.97 18.87 -71.17
CA ARG A 86 21.32 18.98 -69.87
C ARG A 86 20.16 18.00 -69.84
N SER A 87 20.03 17.22 -68.78
CA SER A 87 18.88 16.35 -68.60
C SER A 87 18.26 16.54 -67.23
N LEU A 88 16.94 16.46 -67.20
CA LEU A 88 16.13 16.44 -66.00
C LEU A 88 15.26 15.18 -66.05
N ALA A 89 15.26 14.39 -64.99
CA ALA A 89 14.30 13.30 -64.84
C ALA A 89 13.52 13.47 -63.54
N LEU A 90 12.21 13.28 -63.63
CA LEU A 90 11.29 13.26 -62.49
C LEU A 90 10.47 11.98 -62.55
N GLY A 91 10.36 11.26 -61.43
CA GLY A 91 9.65 9.98 -61.44
C GLY A 91 9.26 9.49 -60.06
N LEU A 92 8.61 8.33 -60.07
CA LEU A 92 8.26 7.56 -58.89
C LEU A 92 9.11 6.29 -58.84
N ARG A 93 9.51 5.89 -57.64
CA ARG A 93 10.21 4.63 -57.38
C ARG A 93 9.55 3.90 -56.21
N HIS A 94 9.57 2.57 -56.28
CA HIS A 94 9.06 1.68 -55.24
C HIS A 94 10.11 0.59 -54.97
N PRO A 95 10.54 0.40 -53.71
CA PRO A 95 11.47 -0.67 -53.36
C PRO A 95 10.80 -2.04 -53.50
N LEU A 96 11.56 -3.07 -53.90
CA LEU A 96 11.09 -4.45 -54.05
C LEU A 96 12.05 -5.40 -53.29
N LEU A 97 11.66 -6.68 -53.15
CA LEU A 97 12.47 -7.77 -52.58
C LEU A 97 13.21 -7.36 -51.28
N GLY A 98 14.55 -7.48 -51.25
CA GLY A 98 15.37 -7.16 -50.09
C GLY A 98 15.39 -5.67 -49.74
N SER A 99 15.23 -4.77 -50.72
CA SER A 99 15.09 -3.34 -50.44
C SER A 99 13.78 -3.03 -49.72
N LEU A 100 12.65 -3.62 -50.12
CA LEU A 100 11.38 -3.47 -49.41
C LEU A 100 11.45 -4.06 -48.01
N ARG A 101 12.04 -5.25 -47.88
CA ARG A 101 12.22 -5.91 -46.58
C ARG A 101 13.09 -5.09 -45.62
N ARG A 102 14.16 -4.45 -46.09
CA ARG A 102 14.97 -3.53 -45.27
C ARG A 102 14.17 -2.34 -44.77
N GLN A 103 13.28 -1.77 -45.59
CA GLN A 103 12.39 -0.69 -45.16
C GLN A 103 11.39 -1.17 -44.10
N VAL A 104 10.77 -2.34 -44.30
CA VAL A 104 9.89 -2.96 -43.31
C VAL A 104 10.62 -3.28 -42.00
N GLN A 105 11.88 -3.76 -42.07
CA GLN A 105 12.72 -3.99 -40.90
C GLN A 105 13.12 -2.68 -40.19
N ALA A 106 13.27 -1.58 -40.93
CA ALA A 106 13.51 -0.27 -40.32
C ALA A 106 12.29 0.21 -39.52
N VAL A 107 11.07 -0.01 -40.04
CA VAL A 107 9.82 0.25 -39.29
C VAL A 107 9.76 -0.62 -38.03
N SER A 108 9.97 -1.93 -38.14
CA SER A 108 9.90 -2.83 -36.98
C SER A 108 10.99 -2.56 -35.94
N ALA A 109 12.16 -2.04 -36.35
CA ALA A 109 13.19 -1.59 -35.43
C ALA A 109 12.76 -0.36 -34.62
N VAL A 110 12.03 0.59 -35.23
CA VAL A 110 11.46 1.73 -34.51
C VAL A 110 10.37 1.28 -33.54
N GLU A 111 9.52 0.33 -33.94
CA GLU A 111 8.50 -0.24 -33.05
C GLU A 111 9.11 -0.93 -31.83
N LEU A 112 10.22 -1.65 -32.01
CA LEU A 112 10.95 -2.21 -30.87
C LEU A 112 11.52 -1.11 -29.97
N GLU A 113 12.08 -0.04 -30.53
CA GLU A 113 12.60 1.06 -29.72
C GLU A 113 11.47 1.81 -28.99
N GLN A 114 10.28 1.91 -29.57
CA GLN A 114 9.08 2.39 -28.87
C GLN A 114 8.74 1.51 -27.67
N GLN A 115 8.71 0.18 -27.84
CA GLN A 115 8.46 -0.78 -26.74
C GLN A 115 9.52 -0.69 -25.63
N ARG A 116 10.79 -0.55 -26.01
CA ARG A 116 11.90 -0.31 -25.08
C ARG A 116 11.72 0.99 -24.32
N GLN A 117 11.40 2.07 -25.02
CA GLN A 117 11.20 3.38 -24.41
C GLN A 117 10.00 3.40 -23.47
N GLN A 118 8.93 2.67 -23.80
CA GLN A 118 7.80 2.45 -22.88
C GLN A 118 8.24 1.69 -21.62
N SER A 119 9.04 0.64 -21.77
CA SER A 119 9.57 -0.14 -20.64
C SER A 119 10.49 0.69 -19.75
N ARG A 120 11.36 1.52 -20.34
CA ARG A 120 12.21 2.49 -19.62
C ARG A 120 11.37 3.52 -18.88
N ARG A 121 10.32 4.04 -19.50
CA ARG A 121 9.39 4.99 -18.87
C ARG A 121 8.72 4.37 -17.63
N LEU A 122 8.28 3.12 -17.71
CA LEU A 122 7.69 2.41 -16.57
C LEU A 122 8.71 2.23 -15.43
N LEU A 123 9.95 1.83 -15.77
CA LEU A 123 11.02 1.70 -14.78
C LEU A 123 11.34 3.03 -14.10
N GLN A 124 11.51 4.10 -14.88
CA GLN A 124 11.80 5.43 -14.33
C GLN A 124 10.65 5.99 -13.49
N LYS A 125 9.40 5.68 -13.85
CA LYS A 125 8.24 6.00 -13.00
C LYS A 125 8.32 5.27 -11.66
N ALA A 126 8.67 3.98 -11.65
CA ALA A 126 8.87 3.22 -10.42
C ALA A 126 10.02 3.78 -9.58
N GLU A 127 11.15 4.14 -10.21
CA GLU A 127 12.30 4.77 -9.54
C GLU A 127 11.94 6.12 -8.92
N GLN A 128 11.19 6.97 -9.64
CA GLN A 128 10.72 8.25 -9.12
C GLN A 128 9.77 8.06 -7.92
N ARG A 129 8.84 7.11 -8.01
CA ARG A 129 7.93 6.76 -6.89
C ARG A 129 8.70 6.22 -5.69
N LEU A 130 9.74 5.43 -5.91
CA LEU A 130 10.64 4.97 -4.84
C LEU A 130 11.34 6.17 -4.17
N ALA A 131 11.95 7.05 -4.97
CA ALA A 131 12.66 8.22 -4.45
C ALA A 131 11.74 9.13 -3.61
N LEU A 132 10.52 9.39 -4.10
CA LEU A 132 9.51 10.15 -3.36
C LEU A 132 9.11 9.48 -2.04
N ARG A 133 8.89 8.15 -2.05
CA ARG A 133 8.57 7.40 -0.84
C ARG A 133 9.73 7.41 0.17
N SER A 134 10.97 7.29 -0.29
CA SER A 134 12.17 7.38 0.56
C SER A 134 12.31 8.76 1.18
N ALA A 135 12.21 9.83 0.39
CA ALA A 135 12.28 11.20 0.90
C ALA A 135 11.15 11.52 1.88
N TYR A 136 9.94 10.99 1.64
CA TYR A 136 8.82 11.11 2.59
C TYR A 136 9.08 10.37 3.90
N ALA A 137 9.68 9.17 3.86
CA ALA A 137 10.08 8.44 5.05
C ALA A 137 11.20 9.16 5.83
N ASP A 138 12.12 9.83 5.14
CA ASP A 138 13.17 10.66 5.74
C ASP A 138 12.58 11.87 6.48
N TRP A 139 11.63 12.57 5.84
CA TRP A 139 10.91 13.67 6.46
C TRP A 139 10.11 13.21 7.69
N TRP A 140 9.37 12.10 7.57
CA TRP A 140 8.67 11.49 8.70
C TRP A 140 9.60 11.15 9.86
N ARG A 141 10.77 10.57 9.57
CA ARG A 141 11.76 10.23 10.59
C ARG A 141 12.26 11.49 11.30
N ALA A 142 12.60 12.53 10.55
CA ALA A 142 13.07 13.79 11.12
C ALA A 142 11.99 14.44 12.01
N GLU A 143 10.73 14.35 11.60
CA GLU A 143 9.59 14.84 12.39
C GLU A 143 9.40 14.06 13.70
N GLU A 144 9.43 12.72 13.67
CA GLU A 144 9.32 11.90 14.89
C GLU A 144 10.54 12.04 15.82
N GLU A 145 11.75 12.14 15.26
CA GLU A 145 12.97 12.45 16.05
C GLU A 145 12.85 13.84 16.71
N ASN A 146 12.31 14.84 16.01
CA ASN A 146 12.05 16.17 16.58
C ASN A 146 11.00 16.12 17.69
N ARG A 147 9.90 15.37 17.51
CA ARG A 147 8.88 15.16 18.56
C ARG A 147 9.47 14.49 19.80
N TRP A 148 10.30 13.47 19.63
CA TRP A 148 11.01 12.82 20.74
C TRP A 148 12.02 13.76 21.41
N CYS A 149 12.71 14.58 20.63
CA CYS A 149 13.65 15.57 21.15
C CYS A 149 12.98 16.67 21.98
N ARG A 150 11.75 17.08 21.65
CA ARG A 150 10.98 18.06 22.44
C ARG A 150 10.67 17.57 23.86
N THR A 151 10.52 16.26 24.07
CA THR A 151 10.35 15.69 25.41
C THR A 151 11.70 15.51 26.13
N LEU A 152 12.76 15.20 25.39
CA LEU A 152 14.11 15.00 25.91
C LEU A 152 14.75 16.29 26.44
N LEU A 153 14.64 17.40 25.72
CA LEU A 153 15.40 18.62 26.01
C LEU A 153 15.17 19.18 27.44
N PRO A 154 13.92 19.30 27.94
CA PRO A 154 13.67 19.72 29.33
C PRO A 154 14.21 18.72 30.36
N ASP A 155 14.03 17.42 30.10
CA ASP A 155 14.49 16.35 30.99
C ASP A 155 16.02 16.33 31.09
N ALA A 156 16.72 16.54 29.97
CA ALA A 156 18.18 16.63 29.91
C ALA A 156 18.70 17.83 30.72
N ALA A 157 18.09 19.01 30.58
CA ALA A 157 18.47 20.18 31.37
C ALA A 157 18.33 19.93 32.88
N SER A 158 17.18 19.40 33.29
CA SER A 158 16.89 19.04 34.69
C SER A 158 17.83 17.96 35.22
N ALA A 159 18.12 16.91 34.43
CA ALA A 159 19.04 15.85 34.81
C ALA A 159 20.47 16.37 35.02
N ARG A 160 20.95 17.24 34.14
CA ARG A 160 22.30 17.84 34.24
C ARG A 160 22.43 18.77 35.44
N GLU A 161 21.39 19.55 35.77
CA GLU A 161 21.39 20.36 37.00
C GLU A 161 21.43 19.51 38.27
N ARG A 162 20.62 18.44 38.32
CA ARG A 162 20.64 17.47 39.44
C ARG A 162 22.01 16.82 39.60
N LEU A 163 22.67 16.50 38.50
CA LEU A 163 24.01 15.90 38.46
C LEU A 163 25.07 16.87 39.01
N ALA A 164 25.08 18.12 38.53
CA ALA A 164 26.01 19.16 38.98
C ALA A 164 25.83 19.55 40.45
N LEU A 165 24.61 19.48 40.98
CA LEU A 165 24.35 19.72 42.41
C LEU A 165 24.97 18.61 43.27
N ARG A 166 24.82 17.34 42.88
CA ARG A 166 25.36 16.19 43.62
C ARG A 166 26.87 16.10 43.57
N GLU A 167 27.49 16.46 42.44
CA GLU A 167 28.94 16.58 42.35
C GLU A 167 29.47 17.66 43.31
N ARG A 168 28.87 18.86 43.32
CA ARG A 168 29.27 19.97 44.22
C ARG A 168 29.11 19.62 45.70
N GLN A 169 28.12 18.81 46.04
CA GLN A 169 27.87 18.36 47.40
C GLN A 169 28.70 17.12 47.81
N GLY A 170 29.53 16.58 46.92
CA GLY A 170 30.39 15.43 47.22
C GLY A 170 29.68 14.07 47.24
N TRP A 171 28.43 13.99 46.80
CA TRP A 171 27.64 12.75 46.78
C TRP A 171 27.86 11.89 45.52
N LEU A 172 28.72 12.35 44.59
CA LEU A 172 29.03 11.65 43.34
C LEU A 172 30.50 11.86 42.95
N LEU A 173 31.15 10.82 42.44
CA LEU A 173 32.54 10.91 41.95
C LEU A 173 32.63 11.83 40.71
N PRO A 174 33.63 12.72 40.61
CA PRO A 174 33.78 13.63 39.46
C PRO A 174 33.90 12.91 38.11
N SER A 175 34.53 11.72 38.08
CA SER A 175 34.64 10.92 36.86
C SER A 175 33.28 10.42 36.38
N GLN A 176 32.42 9.98 37.30
CA GLN A 176 31.07 9.50 36.99
C GLN A 176 30.14 10.65 36.58
N ALA A 177 30.26 11.81 37.24
CA ALA A 177 29.54 13.02 36.86
C ALA A 177 29.87 13.45 35.43
N ARG A 178 31.16 13.52 35.07
CA ARG A 178 31.59 13.87 33.71
C ARG A 178 31.13 12.87 32.65
N LEU A 179 31.11 11.57 32.97
CA LEU A 179 30.63 10.53 32.04
C LEU A 179 29.14 10.71 31.71
N LEU A 180 28.30 10.89 32.74
CA LEU A 180 26.87 11.08 32.56
C LEU A 180 26.55 12.42 31.88
N ASP A 181 27.24 13.50 32.27
CA ASP A 181 27.09 14.81 31.62
C ASP A 181 27.46 14.74 30.13
N GLY A 182 28.56 14.06 29.78
CA GLY A 182 28.97 13.87 28.38
C GLY A 182 27.94 13.11 27.53
N ARG A 183 27.26 12.10 28.10
CA ARG A 183 26.16 11.38 27.43
C ARG A 183 24.96 12.30 27.20
N TRP A 184 24.55 13.04 28.22
CA TRP A 184 23.46 14.02 28.11
C TRP A 184 23.76 15.12 27.09
N GLN A 185 24.99 15.67 27.09
CA GLN A 185 25.42 16.66 26.10
C GLN A 185 25.37 16.13 24.66
N THR A 186 25.66 14.85 24.45
CA THR A 186 25.61 14.23 23.12
C THR A 186 24.17 14.12 22.61
N LEU A 187 23.23 13.69 23.46
CA LEU A 187 21.81 13.67 23.12
C LEU A 187 21.23 15.07 22.90
N GLN A 188 21.58 16.02 23.77
CA GLN A 188 21.13 17.40 23.66
C GLN A 188 21.58 18.03 22.33
N ARG A 189 22.86 17.90 21.94
CA ARG A 189 23.36 18.43 20.67
C ARG A 189 22.66 17.81 19.46
N ARG A 190 22.37 16.50 19.49
CA ARG A 190 21.58 15.84 18.44
C ARG A 190 20.20 16.48 18.34
N CYS A 191 19.53 16.71 19.48
CA CYS A 191 18.20 17.30 19.53
C CYS A 191 18.15 18.78 19.16
N GLU A 192 19.19 19.56 19.44
CA GLU A 192 19.30 20.96 18.99
C GLU A 192 19.43 21.07 17.45
N SER A 193 19.89 20.01 16.79
CA SER A 193 19.98 19.94 15.32
C SER A 193 18.73 19.37 14.63
N SER A 194 17.80 18.76 15.37
CA SER A 194 16.68 18.00 14.77
C SER A 194 15.70 18.87 13.98
N ALA A 195 15.46 20.11 14.42
CA ALA A 195 14.58 21.04 13.71
C ALA A 195 15.12 21.41 12.33
N ARG A 196 16.44 21.61 12.20
CA ARG A 196 17.10 21.87 10.91
C ARG A 196 16.99 20.66 9.98
N LEU A 197 17.27 19.46 10.50
CA LEU A 197 17.11 18.22 9.73
C LEU A 197 15.67 18.01 9.21
N MET A 198 14.67 18.37 10.03
CA MET A 198 13.26 18.33 9.63
C MET A 198 12.96 19.31 8.49
N ASP A 199 13.54 20.52 8.53
CA ASP A 199 13.38 21.50 7.46
C ASP A 199 14.10 21.06 6.16
N ASP A 200 15.33 20.56 6.26
CA ASP A 200 16.13 20.10 5.11
C ASP A 200 15.46 18.92 4.37
N THR A 201 14.91 17.96 5.14
CA THR A 201 14.19 16.80 4.58
C THR A 201 12.86 17.20 3.94
N ARG A 202 12.14 18.17 4.51
CA ARG A 202 10.92 18.74 3.92
C ARG A 202 11.21 19.46 2.61
N GLU A 203 12.26 20.28 2.57
CA GLU A 203 12.67 21.00 1.36
C GLU A 203 13.12 20.04 0.26
N SER A 204 13.88 19.00 0.62
CA SER A 204 14.29 17.93 -0.31
C SER A 204 13.08 17.22 -0.93
N LEU A 205 12.06 16.90 -0.12
CA LEU A 205 10.82 16.30 -0.60
C LEU A 205 10.01 17.26 -1.50
N ALA A 206 9.93 18.54 -1.14
CA ALA A 206 9.26 19.57 -1.93
C ALA A 206 9.93 19.71 -3.31
N SER A 207 11.28 19.76 -3.35
CA SER A 207 12.04 19.81 -4.61
C SER A 207 11.84 18.58 -5.48
N LEU A 208 11.72 17.39 -4.88
CA LEU A 208 11.55 16.14 -5.63
C LEU A 208 10.12 15.94 -6.15
N SER A 209 9.12 16.38 -5.38
CA SER A 209 7.69 16.26 -5.73
C SER A 209 7.14 17.43 -6.53
N GLY A 210 7.82 18.59 -6.53
CA GLY A 210 7.30 19.82 -7.10
C GLY A 210 6.10 20.40 -6.32
N LEU A 211 5.77 19.83 -5.15
CA LEU A 211 4.70 20.31 -4.29
C LEU A 211 5.24 21.33 -3.29
N GLU A 212 4.45 22.36 -3.01
CA GLU A 212 4.71 23.24 -1.86
C GLU A 212 4.30 22.52 -0.56
N ILE A 213 5.28 22.21 0.29
CA ILE A 213 5.07 21.55 1.59
C ILE A 213 5.33 22.56 2.70
N THR A 214 4.27 22.92 3.42
CA THR A 214 4.34 23.95 4.47
C THR A 214 4.78 23.36 5.82
N PRO A 215 5.35 24.15 6.73
CA PRO A 215 5.72 23.67 8.08
C PRO A 215 4.54 23.23 8.96
N ALA A 216 3.30 23.60 8.60
CA ALA A 216 2.09 23.20 9.31
C ALA A 216 1.60 21.79 8.93
N GLN A 217 2.16 21.23 7.86
CA GLN A 217 1.84 19.89 7.40
C GLN A 217 2.69 18.85 8.12
N GLU A 218 2.11 17.68 8.34
CA GLU A 218 2.76 16.56 9.03
C GLU A 218 2.79 15.31 8.16
N ALA A 219 3.86 14.54 8.30
CA ALA A 219 4.00 13.25 7.67
C ALA A 219 3.25 12.18 8.47
N ARG A 220 2.68 11.20 7.76
CA ARG A 220 2.02 10.04 8.37
C ARG A 220 2.77 8.76 8.02
N ALA A 221 3.14 7.99 9.05
CA ALA A 221 3.70 6.66 8.88
C ALA A 221 2.78 5.75 8.04
N GLU A 222 3.34 5.07 7.03
CA GLU A 222 2.66 3.96 6.36
C GLU A 222 2.57 2.74 7.27
N ALA A 223 1.54 1.89 7.08
CA ALA A 223 1.55 0.58 7.70
C ALA A 223 2.54 -0.33 6.94
N LEU A 224 3.43 -1.00 7.66
CA LEU A 224 4.48 -1.85 7.09
C LEU A 224 4.10 -3.32 7.14
N ALA A 225 4.56 -4.12 6.20
CA ALA A 225 4.40 -5.56 6.17
C ALA A 225 5.16 -6.23 7.33
N ALA A 226 4.46 -6.98 8.16
CA ALA A 226 5.09 -7.78 9.23
C ALA A 226 5.80 -9.03 8.66
N GLN A 227 5.30 -9.58 7.56
CA GLN A 227 5.91 -10.77 6.95
C GLN A 227 5.68 -10.81 5.45
N VAL A 228 6.77 -10.76 4.69
CA VAL A 228 6.75 -10.90 3.23
C VAL A 228 6.71 -12.37 2.79
N GLN A 229 6.07 -12.63 1.66
CA GLN A 229 6.01 -13.96 1.06
C GLN A 229 7.40 -14.44 0.60
N PRO A 230 7.68 -15.76 0.56
CA PRO A 230 8.96 -16.29 0.15
C PRO A 230 9.23 -16.05 -1.35
N LEU A 231 10.51 -16.04 -1.73
CA LEU A 231 11.00 -15.79 -3.11
C LEU A 231 10.23 -16.57 -4.20
N ALA A 232 9.81 -17.80 -3.90
CA ALA A 232 9.04 -18.63 -4.83
C ALA A 232 7.73 -17.98 -5.31
N ARG A 233 7.02 -17.27 -4.43
CA ARG A 233 5.77 -16.56 -4.78
C ARG A 233 6.04 -15.33 -5.64
N TRP A 234 7.12 -14.62 -5.36
CA TRP A 234 7.51 -13.42 -6.10
C TRP A 234 8.01 -13.70 -7.52
N ARG A 235 8.60 -14.89 -7.76
CA ARG A 235 9.12 -15.28 -9.08
C ARG A 235 8.07 -15.15 -10.19
N GLN A 236 6.82 -15.50 -9.92
CA GLN A 236 5.75 -15.37 -10.92
C GLN A 236 5.42 -13.91 -11.23
N ALA A 237 5.41 -13.04 -10.22
CA ALA A 237 5.15 -11.61 -10.42
C ALA A 237 6.29 -10.92 -11.19
N LEU A 238 7.54 -11.37 -10.98
CA LEU A 238 8.71 -10.86 -11.72
C LEU A 238 8.62 -11.07 -13.22
N GLU A 239 7.91 -12.10 -13.71
CA GLU A 239 7.80 -12.34 -15.16
C GLU A 239 7.07 -11.20 -15.91
N GLY A 240 6.38 -10.30 -15.19
CA GLY A 240 5.79 -9.08 -15.74
C GLY A 240 6.72 -7.85 -15.72
N HIS A 241 7.93 -7.97 -15.15
CA HIS A 241 8.81 -6.82 -14.91
C HIS A 241 9.27 -6.14 -16.21
N PRO A 242 9.28 -4.79 -16.32
CA PRO A 242 9.63 -4.06 -17.54
C PRO A 242 10.98 -4.47 -18.16
N ARG A 243 12.02 -4.63 -17.32
CA ARG A 243 13.34 -5.11 -17.78
C ARG A 243 13.32 -6.50 -18.43
N LEU A 244 12.45 -7.41 -17.98
CA LEU A 244 12.31 -8.73 -18.61
C LEU A 244 11.46 -8.68 -19.88
N GLN A 245 10.46 -7.81 -19.93
CA GLN A 245 9.69 -7.60 -21.15
C GLN A 245 10.58 -7.04 -22.27
N GLU A 246 11.39 -6.03 -21.98
CA GLU A 246 12.39 -5.51 -22.92
C GLU A 246 13.27 -6.63 -23.51
N ARG A 247 13.83 -7.51 -22.68
CA ARG A 247 14.69 -8.62 -23.15
C ARG A 247 13.93 -9.69 -23.91
N ARG A 248 12.65 -9.93 -23.60
CA ARG A 248 11.81 -10.83 -24.39
C ARG A 248 11.49 -10.25 -25.75
N ASP A 249 11.28 -8.94 -25.84
CA ASP A 249 10.98 -8.26 -27.10
C ASP A 249 12.20 -8.31 -28.02
N GLU A 250 13.40 -8.12 -27.48
CA GLU A 250 14.66 -8.35 -28.18
C GLU A 250 14.80 -9.80 -28.68
N LEU A 251 14.48 -10.79 -27.85
CA LEU A 251 14.51 -12.20 -28.25
C LEU A 251 13.49 -12.50 -29.35
N ARG A 252 12.28 -11.95 -29.26
CA ARG A 252 11.25 -12.09 -30.31
C ARG A 252 11.72 -11.49 -31.63
N GLN A 253 12.35 -10.32 -31.60
CA GLN A 253 12.92 -9.68 -32.80
C GLN A 253 14.08 -10.50 -33.38
N ALA A 254 14.96 -11.04 -32.52
CA ALA A 254 16.06 -11.89 -32.94
C ALA A 254 15.54 -13.21 -33.57
N GLU A 255 14.49 -13.81 -33.04
CA GLU A 255 13.85 -15.00 -33.61
C GLU A 255 13.23 -14.72 -34.98
N GLN A 256 12.55 -13.59 -35.15
CA GLN A 256 11.99 -13.18 -36.46
C GLN A 256 13.08 -12.98 -37.52
N ASN A 257 14.23 -12.45 -37.11
CA ASN A 257 15.38 -12.19 -37.99
C ASN A 257 16.37 -13.36 -38.08
N ARG A 258 16.11 -14.47 -37.38
CA ARG A 258 17.00 -15.64 -37.31
C ARG A 258 17.25 -16.25 -38.68
N LYS A 259 16.20 -16.34 -39.51
CA LYS A 259 16.28 -16.87 -40.87
C LYS A 259 15.98 -15.76 -41.88
N SER A 260 16.96 -15.49 -42.74
CA SER A 260 16.79 -14.56 -43.87
C SER A 260 16.39 -15.33 -45.12
N PRO A 261 15.27 -14.99 -45.79
CA PRO A 261 14.91 -15.53 -47.08
C PRO A 261 15.96 -15.21 -48.14
N TRP A 262 15.99 -16.01 -49.21
CA TRP A 262 16.96 -15.87 -50.30
C TRP A 262 16.93 -14.49 -50.99
N TYR A 263 15.78 -13.81 -51.00
CA TYR A 263 15.61 -12.51 -51.66
C TYR A 263 16.09 -11.31 -50.81
N ASP A 264 16.44 -11.53 -49.54
CA ASP A 264 16.86 -10.49 -48.59
C ASP A 264 18.25 -9.89 -48.92
N SER A 265 19.02 -10.56 -49.78
CA SER A 265 20.32 -10.11 -50.29
C SER A 265 20.23 -9.37 -51.63
N ILE A 266 19.02 -9.23 -52.18
CA ILE A 266 18.80 -8.63 -53.50
C ILE A 266 18.17 -7.25 -53.30
N ASP A 267 18.93 -6.23 -53.64
CA ASP A 267 18.43 -4.86 -53.71
C ASP A 267 17.71 -4.65 -55.02
N SER A 268 16.45 -4.23 -54.96
CA SER A 268 15.67 -3.99 -56.15
C SER A 268 14.65 -2.88 -56.01
N SER A 269 14.34 -2.25 -57.14
CA SER A 269 13.36 -1.18 -57.20
C SER A 269 12.68 -1.15 -58.56
N PHE A 270 11.38 -0.89 -58.57
CA PHE A 270 10.65 -0.47 -59.76
C PHE A 270 10.61 1.05 -59.81
N SER A 271 10.92 1.65 -60.96
CA SER A 271 10.77 3.09 -61.14
C SER A 271 10.15 3.43 -62.50
N VAL A 272 9.34 4.48 -62.50
CA VAL A 272 8.71 5.07 -63.69
C VAL A 272 8.98 6.56 -63.65
N GLY A 273 9.61 7.09 -64.69
CA GLY A 273 10.01 8.50 -64.73
C GLY A 273 9.91 9.09 -66.12
N GLN A 274 9.65 10.40 -66.15
CA GLN A 274 9.70 11.21 -67.35
C GLN A 274 11.05 11.93 -67.38
N SER A 275 11.78 11.79 -68.49
CA SER A 275 13.01 12.52 -68.76
C SER A 275 12.78 13.62 -69.78
N PHE A 276 13.51 14.72 -69.60
CA PHE A 276 13.61 15.84 -70.52
C PHE A 276 15.08 16.08 -70.79
N GLU A 277 15.44 16.20 -72.06
CA GLU A 277 16.82 16.42 -72.47
C GLU A 277 16.89 17.63 -73.40
N ASP A 278 17.83 18.52 -73.10
CA ASP A 278 18.18 19.67 -73.91
C ASP A 278 19.63 19.50 -74.40
N ARG A 279 19.82 19.53 -75.71
CA ARG A 279 21.11 19.29 -76.38
C ARG A 279 21.46 20.50 -77.24
N SER A 280 22.67 21.02 -77.09
CA SER A 280 23.18 22.09 -77.95
C SER A 280 23.25 21.63 -79.41
N GLY A 281 22.53 22.30 -80.31
CA GLY A 281 22.48 21.94 -81.74
C GLY A 281 21.22 21.15 -82.15
N ALA A 282 20.40 20.71 -81.20
CA ALA A 282 19.08 20.13 -81.49
C ALA A 282 18.02 21.23 -81.61
N THR A 283 17.08 21.07 -82.54
CA THR A 283 15.97 22.04 -82.78
C THR A 283 14.80 21.87 -81.80
N SER A 284 14.77 20.79 -81.04
CA SER A 284 13.69 20.47 -80.09
C SER A 284 14.25 19.79 -78.85
N THR A 285 13.64 20.04 -77.70
CA THR A 285 13.89 19.30 -76.46
C THR A 285 13.39 17.87 -76.59
N GLY A 286 14.22 16.89 -76.23
CA GLY A 286 13.83 15.49 -76.14
C GLY A 286 12.98 15.24 -74.90
N ASN A 287 12.02 14.34 -75.00
CA ASN A 287 11.31 13.79 -73.86
C ASN A 287 11.24 12.26 -73.93
N GLY A 288 11.15 11.60 -72.78
CA GLY A 288 11.05 10.16 -72.70
C GLY A 288 10.26 9.71 -71.48
N LEU A 289 9.55 8.60 -71.60
CA LEU A 289 8.95 7.88 -70.48
C LEU A 289 9.70 6.56 -70.31
N VAL A 290 10.30 6.35 -69.14
CA VAL A 290 11.10 5.15 -68.86
C VAL A 290 10.51 4.41 -67.67
N ALA A 291 10.24 3.12 -67.85
CA ALA A 291 9.99 2.18 -66.77
C ALA A 291 11.21 1.26 -66.62
N SER A 292 11.76 1.16 -65.41
CA SER A 292 12.96 0.37 -65.14
C SER A 292 12.80 -0.51 -63.90
N LEU A 293 13.38 -1.71 -63.98
CA LEU A 293 13.57 -2.62 -62.85
C LEU A 293 15.07 -2.72 -62.58
N ASN A 294 15.50 -2.25 -61.41
CA ASN A 294 16.91 -2.29 -61.00
C ASN A 294 17.12 -3.46 -60.04
N PHE A 295 18.24 -4.17 -60.18
CA PHE A 295 18.66 -5.25 -59.28
C PHE A 295 20.15 -5.10 -58.96
N SER A 296 20.52 -5.22 -57.69
CA SER A 296 21.90 -5.18 -57.20
C SER A 296 22.10 -6.27 -56.15
N THR A 297 23.17 -7.04 -56.27
CA THR A 297 23.50 -8.11 -55.34
C THR A 297 25.00 -8.42 -55.33
N PRO A 298 25.57 -8.90 -54.20
CA PRO A 298 26.96 -9.34 -54.17
C PRO A 298 27.22 -10.52 -55.12
N PHE A 299 28.42 -10.60 -55.71
CA PHE A 299 28.78 -11.69 -56.63
C PHE A 299 28.75 -13.09 -55.95
N ASP A 300 29.16 -13.18 -54.68
CA ASP A 300 29.11 -14.43 -53.90
C ASP A 300 27.88 -14.46 -52.98
N LEU A 301 26.73 -14.78 -53.59
CA LEU A 301 25.45 -14.90 -52.92
C LEU A 301 25.43 -16.00 -51.84
N MET A 302 26.17 -17.09 -52.06
CA MET A 302 26.14 -18.27 -51.17
C MET A 302 26.87 -18.00 -49.86
N SER A 303 28.09 -17.45 -49.91
CA SER A 303 28.82 -17.12 -48.68
C SER A 303 28.16 -15.99 -47.91
N TYR A 304 27.62 -14.99 -48.61
CA TYR A 304 26.86 -13.89 -48.01
C TYR A 304 25.61 -14.38 -47.27
N GLY A 305 24.82 -15.26 -47.89
CA GLY A 305 23.65 -15.87 -47.25
C GLY A 305 24.00 -16.71 -46.02
N GLN A 306 25.06 -17.51 -46.09
CA GLN A 306 25.55 -18.30 -44.95
C GLN A 306 26.09 -17.41 -43.82
N ALA A 307 26.79 -16.33 -44.13
CA ALA A 307 27.28 -15.38 -43.14
C ALA A 307 26.10 -14.69 -42.40
N ARG A 308 25.08 -14.24 -43.13
CA ARG A 308 23.85 -13.68 -42.52
C ARG A 308 23.10 -14.70 -41.67
N GLY A 309 23.00 -15.95 -42.12
CA GLY A 309 22.39 -17.03 -41.33
C GLY A 309 23.11 -17.26 -40.00
N ARG A 310 24.45 -17.32 -40.01
CA ARG A 310 25.28 -17.44 -38.80
C ARG A 310 25.15 -16.23 -37.87
N GLU A 311 25.08 -15.02 -38.43
CA GLU A 311 24.84 -13.80 -37.67
C GLU A 311 23.47 -13.82 -36.99
N GLY A 312 22.42 -14.20 -37.71
CA GLY A 312 21.05 -14.32 -37.17
C GLY A 312 20.98 -15.32 -36.01
N GLU A 313 21.62 -16.49 -36.16
CA GLU A 313 21.70 -17.50 -35.09
C GLU A 313 22.47 -16.97 -33.87
N ALA A 314 23.64 -16.36 -34.08
CA ALA A 314 24.44 -15.80 -32.98
C ALA A 314 23.72 -14.67 -32.23
N ARG A 315 22.96 -13.82 -32.93
CA ARG A 315 22.13 -12.77 -32.31
C ARG A 315 20.99 -13.36 -31.49
N HIS A 316 20.37 -14.45 -31.95
CA HIS A 316 19.36 -15.17 -31.19
C HIS A 316 19.95 -15.77 -29.91
N GLU A 317 21.07 -16.49 -30.01
CA GLU A 317 21.76 -17.08 -28.84
C GLU A 317 22.16 -15.99 -27.83
N ALA A 318 22.70 -14.86 -28.31
CA ALA A 318 23.04 -13.72 -27.46
C ALA A 318 21.81 -13.12 -26.77
N ALA A 319 20.69 -12.97 -27.47
CA ALA A 319 19.45 -12.45 -26.89
C ALA A 319 18.89 -13.41 -25.81
N LEU A 320 18.93 -14.72 -26.05
CA LEU A 320 18.52 -15.73 -25.08
C LEU A 320 19.41 -15.72 -23.83
N ALA A 321 20.73 -15.63 -24.00
CA ALA A 321 21.68 -15.52 -22.91
C ALA A 321 21.45 -14.25 -22.07
N ARG A 322 21.22 -13.10 -22.72
CA ARG A 322 20.92 -11.83 -22.05
C ARG A 322 19.62 -11.90 -21.24
N LEU A 323 18.56 -12.50 -21.79
CA LEU A 323 17.30 -12.68 -21.06
C LEU A 323 17.50 -13.55 -19.80
N ASN A 324 18.27 -14.63 -19.92
CA ASN A 324 18.56 -15.50 -18.77
C ASN A 324 19.42 -14.81 -17.72
N ALA A 325 20.45 -14.07 -18.13
CA ALA A 325 21.29 -13.29 -17.24
C ALA A 325 20.47 -12.22 -16.49
N GLU A 326 19.59 -11.51 -17.21
CA GLU A 326 18.71 -10.50 -16.64
C GLU A 326 17.75 -11.09 -15.60
N ARG A 327 17.13 -12.24 -15.90
CA ARG A 327 16.27 -12.96 -14.95
C ARG A 327 17.04 -13.39 -13.70
N GLN A 328 18.25 -13.91 -13.86
CA GLN A 328 19.09 -14.32 -12.73
C GLN A 328 19.47 -13.11 -11.86
N GLN A 329 19.84 -11.98 -12.46
CA GLN A 329 20.17 -10.75 -11.75
C GLN A 329 18.98 -10.26 -10.92
N LEU A 330 17.79 -10.15 -11.52
CA LEU A 330 16.58 -9.72 -10.81
C LEU A 330 16.21 -10.65 -9.65
N LEU A 331 16.37 -11.96 -9.82
CA LEU A 331 16.12 -12.93 -8.75
C LEU A 331 17.14 -12.80 -7.60
N GLN A 332 18.40 -12.52 -7.90
CA GLN A 332 19.43 -12.28 -6.88
C GLN A 332 19.15 -10.99 -6.11
N ASP A 333 18.82 -9.92 -6.81
CA ASP A 333 18.53 -8.61 -6.21
C ASP A 333 17.26 -8.66 -5.37
N LEU A 334 16.21 -9.34 -5.85
CA LEU A 334 15.00 -9.60 -5.07
C LEU A 334 15.31 -10.44 -3.83
N GLY A 335 16.12 -11.50 -3.96
CA GLY A 335 16.52 -12.36 -2.84
C GLY A 335 17.21 -11.57 -1.72
N LYS A 336 18.17 -10.69 -2.08
CA LYS A 336 18.84 -9.79 -1.14
C LYS A 336 17.85 -8.81 -0.50
N THR A 337 16.93 -8.26 -1.27
CA THR A 337 15.95 -7.28 -0.78
C THR A 337 14.96 -7.93 0.20
N LEU A 338 14.46 -9.13 -0.11
CA LEU A 338 13.58 -9.90 0.78
C LEU A 338 14.28 -10.31 2.09
N GLN A 339 15.57 -10.65 2.02
CA GLN A 339 16.35 -10.90 3.22
C GLN A 339 16.51 -9.62 4.06
N GLY A 340 16.86 -8.50 3.41
CA GLY A 340 16.97 -7.20 4.06
C GLY A 340 15.67 -6.75 4.72
N GLN A 341 14.52 -7.00 4.10
CA GLN A 341 13.21 -6.69 4.68
C GLN A 341 12.94 -7.51 5.94
N ARG A 342 13.16 -8.84 5.89
CA ARG A 342 12.96 -9.70 7.08
C ARG A 342 13.85 -9.26 8.24
N GLN A 343 15.13 -8.99 7.97
CA GLN A 343 16.05 -8.49 8.98
C GLN A 343 15.57 -7.15 9.57
N ALA A 344 15.12 -6.21 8.74
CA ALA A 344 14.65 -4.92 9.22
C ALA A 344 13.38 -5.02 10.08
N VAL A 345 12.48 -5.96 9.79
CA VAL A 345 11.30 -6.22 10.63
C VAL A 345 11.71 -6.86 11.96
N GLU A 346 12.60 -7.86 11.95
CA GLU A 346 13.13 -8.46 13.18
C GLU A 346 13.88 -7.43 14.05
N ASP A 347 14.67 -6.56 13.42
CA ASP A 347 15.34 -5.45 14.10
C ASP A 347 14.34 -4.48 14.72
N LEU A 348 13.27 -4.12 14.00
CA LEU A 348 12.20 -3.27 14.52
C LEU A 348 11.51 -3.88 15.74
N GLU A 349 11.17 -5.17 15.71
CA GLU A 349 10.57 -5.86 16.85
C GLU A 349 11.51 -5.89 18.05
N ARG A 350 12.80 -6.17 17.82
CA ARG A 350 13.83 -6.10 18.87
C ARG A 350 13.92 -4.71 19.50
N GLU A 351 14.00 -3.64 18.71
CA GLU A 351 14.10 -2.28 19.25
C GLU A 351 12.81 -1.87 20.01
N ARG A 352 11.64 -2.38 19.61
CA ARG A 352 10.39 -2.20 20.38
C ARG A 352 10.48 -2.85 21.75
N GLU A 353 10.99 -4.09 21.82
CA GLU A 353 11.19 -4.80 23.08
C GLU A 353 12.21 -4.07 23.97
N GLN A 354 13.31 -3.58 23.41
CA GLN A 354 14.33 -2.80 24.16
C GLN A 354 13.75 -1.50 24.74
N LEU A 355 12.91 -0.79 23.99
CA LEU A 355 12.20 0.38 24.51
C LEU A 355 11.22 0.01 25.63
N ALA A 356 10.51 -1.11 25.51
CA ALA A 356 9.59 -1.58 26.55
C ALA A 356 10.34 -1.96 27.83
N VAL A 357 11.45 -2.70 27.71
CA VAL A 357 12.31 -3.10 28.84
C VAL A 357 12.90 -1.87 29.54
N SER A 358 13.51 -0.94 28.79
CA SER A 358 14.07 0.30 29.36
C SER A 358 13.00 1.19 30.01
N SER A 359 11.76 1.19 29.50
CA SER A 359 10.65 1.92 30.12
C SER A 359 10.21 1.30 31.46
N VAL A 360 10.21 -0.03 31.58
CA VAL A 360 9.95 -0.71 32.86
C VAL A 360 11.10 -0.46 33.84
N ALA A 361 12.35 -0.59 33.38
CA ALA A 361 13.54 -0.33 34.20
C ALA A 361 13.53 1.11 34.76
N GLN A 362 13.17 2.10 33.93
CA GLN A 362 13.07 3.50 34.37
C GLN A 362 12.01 3.67 35.46
N ARG A 363 10.85 3.01 35.29
CA ARG A 363 9.75 3.07 36.26
C ARG A 363 10.16 2.46 37.59
N GLU A 364 10.77 1.28 37.58
CA GLU A 364 11.28 0.64 38.80
C GLU A 364 12.34 1.50 39.48
N GLN A 365 13.29 2.04 38.71
CA GLN A 365 14.38 2.83 39.27
C GLN A 365 13.87 4.14 39.89
N ARG A 366 12.90 4.81 39.28
CA ARG A 366 12.22 5.99 39.86
C ARG A 366 11.49 5.65 41.17
N LEU A 367 10.87 4.46 41.26
CA LEU A 367 10.20 4.02 42.50
C LEU A 367 11.20 3.66 43.61
N ARG A 368 12.36 3.11 43.25
CA ARG A 368 13.46 2.81 44.19
C ARG A 368 14.13 4.09 44.68
N SER A 369 14.42 5.04 43.79
CA SER A 369 15.03 6.31 44.16
C SER A 369 14.13 7.16 45.05
N ALA A 370 12.80 7.06 44.90
CA ALA A 370 11.84 7.68 45.81
C ALA A 370 11.84 7.10 47.24
N ARG A 371 12.38 5.89 47.45
CA ARG A 371 12.39 5.18 48.75
C ARG A 371 13.78 5.04 49.38
N SER A 372 14.85 5.31 48.64
CA SER A 372 16.23 5.22 49.13
C SER A 372 16.77 6.58 49.58
N VAL A 373 17.39 6.64 50.76
CA VAL A 373 18.12 7.81 51.28
C VAL A 373 19.56 7.85 50.74
N GLU A 374 20.13 6.69 50.41
CA GLU A 374 21.48 6.55 49.85
C GLU A 374 21.40 6.30 48.33
N GLY A 375 21.64 7.40 47.61
CA GLY A 375 22.04 7.55 46.22
C GLY A 375 21.84 6.40 45.23
N SER A 376 20.88 6.57 44.31
CA SER A 376 20.86 5.87 43.02
C SER A 376 20.73 6.81 41.80
N LEU A 377 21.04 8.10 41.95
CA LEU A 377 20.89 9.11 40.88
C LEU A 377 21.68 8.73 39.61
N GLY A 378 22.90 8.20 39.77
CA GLY A 378 23.70 7.77 38.61
C GLY A 378 23.04 6.64 37.82
N GLU A 379 22.44 5.67 38.51
CA GLU A 379 21.69 4.57 37.90
C GLU A 379 20.36 5.06 37.29
N GLU A 380 19.65 5.95 37.98
CA GLU A 380 18.43 6.59 37.47
C GLU A 380 18.69 7.31 36.15
N GLN A 381 19.75 8.12 36.11
CA GLN A 381 20.14 8.83 34.89
C GLN A 381 20.65 7.89 33.81
N ALA A 382 21.36 6.82 34.15
CA ALA A 382 21.83 5.84 33.16
C ALA A 382 20.65 5.14 32.46
N VAL A 383 19.64 4.73 33.21
CA VAL A 383 18.42 4.09 32.68
C VAL A 383 17.58 5.08 31.88
N GLU A 384 17.51 6.34 32.32
CA GLU A 384 16.81 7.41 31.60
C GLU A 384 17.49 7.72 30.24
N LEU A 385 18.82 7.82 30.22
CA LEU A 385 19.60 7.94 28.98
C LEU A 385 19.37 6.77 28.03
N GLU A 386 19.38 5.54 28.56
CA GLU A 386 19.16 4.32 27.78
C GLU A 386 17.75 4.30 27.14
N ARG A 387 16.72 4.71 27.87
CA ARG A 387 15.37 4.84 27.30
C ARG A 387 15.34 5.86 26.15
N TYR A 388 16.02 6.99 26.28
CA TYR A 388 16.09 8.00 25.23
C TYR A 388 16.82 7.49 23.98
N ASP A 389 17.95 6.81 24.16
CA ASP A 389 18.69 6.14 23.08
C ASP A 389 17.82 5.09 22.37
N ASN A 390 17.11 4.24 23.13
CA ASN A 390 16.23 3.20 22.60
C ASN A 390 15.03 3.78 21.83
N GLY A 391 14.49 4.92 22.26
CA GLY A 391 13.44 5.63 21.52
C GLY A 391 13.91 6.08 20.14
N MET A 392 15.13 6.63 20.05
CA MET A 392 15.72 7.03 18.76
C MET A 392 16.04 5.81 17.88
N ARG A 393 16.51 4.71 18.47
CA ARG A 393 16.74 3.45 17.73
C ARG A 393 15.45 2.87 17.17
N LEU A 394 14.35 2.92 17.91
CA LEU A 394 13.04 2.49 17.42
C LEU A 394 12.56 3.31 16.21
N ILE A 395 12.69 4.64 16.27
CA ILE A 395 12.36 5.53 15.13
C ILE A 395 13.22 5.16 13.91
N ALA A 396 14.52 4.96 14.11
CA ALA A 396 15.44 4.57 13.03
C ALA A 396 15.14 3.16 12.48
N ALA A 397 14.77 2.20 13.33
CA ALA A 397 14.43 0.84 12.91
C ALA A 397 13.13 0.82 12.08
N TRP A 398 12.13 1.63 12.45
CA TRP A 398 10.92 1.80 11.65
C TRP A 398 11.23 2.41 10.28
N HIS A 399 12.02 3.47 10.26
CA HIS A 399 12.48 4.10 9.02
C HIS A 399 13.23 3.11 8.11
N ALA A 400 14.14 2.31 8.68
CA ALA A 400 14.85 1.28 7.93
C ALA A 400 13.90 0.22 7.35
N ALA A 401 12.93 -0.28 8.13
CA ALA A 401 11.93 -1.22 7.65
C ALA A 401 11.06 -0.62 6.54
N TRP A 402 10.72 0.67 6.64
CA TRP A 402 9.97 1.38 5.60
C TRP A 402 10.76 1.47 4.30
N LEU A 403 12.04 1.88 4.34
CA LEU A 403 12.89 1.95 3.15
C LEU A 403 13.09 0.58 2.49
N ARG A 404 13.21 -0.49 3.29
CA ARG A 404 13.33 -1.87 2.76
C ARG A 404 12.05 -2.33 2.08
N GLU A 405 10.88 -2.05 2.65
CA GLU A 405 9.62 -2.37 1.98
C GLU A 405 9.42 -1.54 0.72
N ALA A 406 9.77 -0.25 0.76
CA ALA A 406 9.71 0.63 -0.40
C ALA A 406 10.54 0.06 -1.57
N SER A 407 11.74 -0.47 -1.29
CA SER A 407 12.60 -1.09 -2.31
C SER A 407 12.00 -2.36 -2.93
N LEU A 408 11.14 -3.11 -2.22
CA LEU A 408 10.44 -4.26 -2.80
C LEU A 408 9.44 -3.86 -3.89
N ARG A 409 8.95 -2.62 -3.87
CA ARG A 409 8.00 -2.09 -4.85
C ARG A 409 8.64 -1.88 -6.22
N MET A 410 9.96 -1.84 -6.32
CA MET A 410 10.68 -1.81 -7.61
C MET A 410 10.47 -3.08 -8.44
N PHE A 411 10.14 -4.20 -7.80
CA PHE A 411 9.99 -5.49 -8.48
C PHE A 411 8.56 -5.74 -8.99
N VAL A 412 7.57 -5.01 -8.45
CA VAL A 412 6.14 -5.16 -8.78
C VAL A 412 5.47 -3.78 -8.74
N ASP A 413 5.13 -3.26 -9.92
CA ASP A 413 4.62 -1.89 -10.11
C ASP A 413 3.14 -1.72 -9.71
N ASP A 414 2.35 -2.80 -9.75
CA ASP A 414 0.93 -2.79 -9.40
C ASP A 414 0.72 -3.04 -7.89
N ASP A 415 0.21 -2.04 -7.18
CA ASP A 415 -0.13 -2.13 -5.75
C ASP A 415 -1.14 -3.25 -5.45
N GLN A 416 -2.02 -3.62 -6.40
CA GLN A 416 -2.94 -4.75 -6.24
C GLN A 416 -2.20 -6.09 -6.30
N ALA A 417 -1.25 -6.23 -7.22
CA ALA A 417 -0.41 -7.42 -7.36
C ALA A 417 0.62 -7.54 -6.24
N LEU A 418 1.07 -6.42 -5.67
CA LEU A 418 2.04 -6.34 -4.59
C LEU A 418 1.43 -6.70 -3.22
N SER A 419 0.20 -6.27 -2.93
CA SER A 419 -0.49 -6.52 -1.65
C SER A 419 -0.47 -7.99 -1.17
N PRO A 420 -0.77 -9.01 -2.01
CA PRO A 420 -0.69 -10.41 -1.57
C PRO A 420 0.76 -10.88 -1.32
N LEU A 421 1.76 -10.25 -1.94
CA LEU A 421 3.18 -10.60 -1.79
C LEU A 421 3.80 -10.03 -0.51
N LEU A 422 3.28 -8.89 -0.04
CA LEU A 422 3.66 -8.27 1.23
C LEU A 422 3.02 -8.95 2.46
N GLY A 423 2.07 -9.88 2.25
CA GLY A 423 1.41 -10.60 3.34
C GLY A 423 0.13 -9.92 3.85
N VAL A 424 -0.46 -10.51 4.89
CA VAL A 424 -1.75 -10.06 5.45
C VAL A 424 -1.60 -9.29 6.76
N GLN A 425 -0.45 -9.44 7.42
CA GLN A 425 -0.17 -8.80 8.70
C GLN A 425 0.60 -7.50 8.48
N ASN A 426 0.09 -6.42 9.05
CA ASN A 426 0.74 -5.11 8.99
C ASN A 426 1.10 -4.63 10.39
N LEU A 427 2.29 -4.05 10.50
CA LEU A 427 2.77 -3.29 11.63
C LEU A 427 2.28 -1.85 11.48
N SER A 428 1.85 -1.25 12.60
CA SER A 428 1.57 0.18 12.68
C SER A 428 2.62 0.89 13.52
N TRP A 429 2.89 2.15 13.20
CA TRP A 429 3.76 2.99 14.02
C TRP A 429 3.13 3.22 15.39
N GLN A 430 3.93 3.07 16.43
CA GLN A 430 3.55 3.39 17.80
C GLN A 430 4.61 4.35 18.34
N SER A 431 4.22 5.60 18.62
CA SER A 431 5.17 6.61 19.03
C SER A 431 5.84 6.24 20.37
N PRO A 432 7.18 6.37 20.48
CA PRO A 432 7.91 6.19 21.73
C PRO A 432 7.38 7.05 22.90
N ALA A 433 6.80 8.23 22.60
CA ALA A 433 6.20 9.11 23.59
C ALA A 433 4.94 8.52 24.23
N GLY A 434 4.17 7.72 23.50
CA GLY A 434 2.98 7.01 24.00
C GLY A 434 3.29 5.81 24.91
N ALA A 435 4.55 5.35 24.95
CA ALA A 435 4.97 4.21 25.77
C ALA A 435 5.09 4.52 27.28
N GLN A 436 4.88 5.78 27.71
CA GLN A 436 4.88 6.15 29.14
C GLN A 436 3.71 5.53 29.94
N GLY A 437 2.69 4.97 29.27
CA GLY A 437 1.49 4.42 29.91
C GLY A 437 1.49 2.93 30.26
N ASN A 438 2.04 2.02 29.44
CA ASN A 438 1.72 0.58 29.55
C ASN A 438 2.93 -0.35 29.46
N ALA A 439 2.92 -1.38 30.32
CA ALA A 439 3.85 -2.51 30.38
C ALA A 439 3.83 -3.35 29.07
N PRO A 440 4.78 -4.29 28.85
CA PRO A 440 5.07 -4.84 27.53
C PRO A 440 3.87 -5.58 26.95
N ALA A 441 3.41 -5.11 25.79
CA ALA A 441 2.30 -5.71 25.06
C ALA A 441 2.78 -6.93 24.28
N LYS A 442 2.54 -8.13 24.83
CA LYS A 442 2.31 -9.32 24.00
C LYS A 442 1.09 -9.05 23.12
N ALA A 443 1.24 -9.27 21.81
CA ALA A 443 0.19 -9.30 20.78
C ALA A 443 -0.81 -8.11 20.81
N GLY A 444 -0.41 -7.01 20.15
CA GLY A 444 -1.27 -5.99 19.52
C GLY A 444 -2.43 -5.42 20.35
N PRO A 445 -2.34 -4.17 20.84
CA PRO A 445 -3.55 -3.47 21.24
C PRO A 445 -4.34 -3.11 19.98
N ALA A 446 -5.52 -3.72 19.85
CA ALA A 446 -6.61 -3.13 19.07
C ALA A 446 -6.71 -1.65 19.47
N ARG A 447 -6.72 -0.76 18.45
CA ARG A 447 -6.93 0.71 18.54
C ARG A 447 -7.67 1.05 19.84
N GLU A 448 -7.12 1.96 20.64
CA GLU A 448 -7.88 2.61 21.72
C GLU A 448 -9.28 2.91 21.17
N SER A 449 -10.29 2.23 21.74
CA SER A 449 -11.62 2.19 21.15
C SER A 449 -12.27 3.55 21.35
N ALA A 450 -12.11 4.43 20.38
CA ALA A 450 -12.97 5.58 20.21
C ALA A 450 -14.41 5.08 20.25
N TRP A 451 -15.21 5.63 21.16
CA TRP A 451 -16.64 5.35 21.27
C TRP A 451 -17.28 5.37 19.88
N ASN A 452 -17.91 4.27 19.49
CA ASN A 452 -18.54 4.13 18.19
C ASN A 452 -19.83 3.34 18.27
N GLN A 453 -20.68 3.53 17.26
CA GLN A 453 -21.96 2.84 17.12
C GLN A 453 -21.84 1.75 16.06
N GLY A 454 -22.42 0.60 16.36
CA GLY A 454 -22.57 -0.50 15.42
C GLY A 454 -24.03 -0.89 15.21
N VAL A 455 -24.25 -1.74 14.22
CA VAL A 455 -25.56 -2.30 13.95
C VAL A 455 -25.45 -3.74 13.47
N TYR A 456 -26.38 -4.58 13.93
CA TYR A 456 -26.55 -5.94 13.44
C TYR A 456 -27.35 -5.89 12.14
N LEU A 457 -26.87 -6.61 11.14
CA LEU A 457 -27.51 -6.81 9.85
C LEU A 457 -27.75 -8.30 9.66
N TRP A 458 -28.76 -8.84 10.33
CA TRP A 458 -29.15 -10.24 10.18
C TRP A 458 -29.51 -10.56 8.72
N LYS A 459 -30.12 -9.58 8.02
CA LYS A 459 -30.47 -9.66 6.60
C LYS A 459 -29.53 -8.80 5.75
N SER A 460 -28.35 -9.32 5.45
CA SER A 460 -27.29 -8.59 4.72
C SER A 460 -27.49 -8.44 3.21
N ARG A 461 -28.57 -8.97 2.63
CA ARG A 461 -28.74 -9.07 1.16
C ARG A 461 -28.66 -7.73 0.44
N ALA A 462 -29.31 -6.69 0.98
CA ALA A 462 -29.26 -5.34 0.41
C ALA A 462 -27.85 -4.75 0.43
N LEU A 463 -27.05 -5.07 1.45
CA LEU A 463 -25.67 -4.62 1.57
C LEU A 463 -24.70 -5.40 0.64
N LEU A 464 -24.94 -6.69 0.43
CA LEU A 464 -24.05 -7.54 -0.38
C LEU A 464 -24.27 -7.35 -1.88
N GLN A 465 -25.49 -7.02 -2.31
CA GLN A 465 -25.83 -6.80 -3.71
C GLN A 465 -25.24 -5.50 -4.27
N PRO A 466 -24.48 -5.53 -5.39
CA PRO A 466 -23.84 -4.35 -5.94
C PRO A 466 -24.80 -3.19 -6.27
N GLY A 467 -26.03 -3.49 -6.71
CA GLY A 467 -27.02 -2.47 -7.10
C GLY A 467 -27.57 -1.65 -5.95
N THR A 468 -27.65 -2.21 -4.74
CA THR A 468 -28.24 -1.57 -3.55
C THR A 468 -27.19 -1.14 -2.53
N ARG A 469 -26.00 -1.76 -2.54
CA ARG A 469 -24.91 -1.53 -1.58
C ARG A 469 -24.59 -0.07 -1.32
N ARG A 470 -24.48 0.76 -2.37
CA ARG A 470 -24.09 2.17 -2.22
C ARG A 470 -25.13 2.96 -1.45
N ALA A 471 -26.42 2.72 -1.70
CA ALA A 471 -27.51 3.37 -0.97
C ALA A 471 -27.52 2.90 0.49
N GLU A 472 -27.34 1.60 0.71
CA GLU A 472 -27.31 0.99 2.04
C GLU A 472 -26.18 1.56 2.90
N LEU A 473 -24.95 1.59 2.37
CA LEU A 473 -23.80 2.17 3.08
C LEU A 473 -23.99 3.66 3.38
N LYS A 474 -24.62 4.41 2.46
CA LYS A 474 -24.93 5.83 2.70
C LYS A 474 -25.90 5.99 3.87
N ALA A 475 -26.96 5.17 3.93
CA ALA A 475 -27.94 5.18 5.01
C ALA A 475 -27.31 4.82 6.37
N LEU A 476 -26.47 3.78 6.40
CA LEU A 476 -25.69 3.38 7.57
C LEU A 476 -24.79 4.52 8.07
N ARG A 477 -24.09 5.20 7.14
CA ARG A 477 -23.23 6.34 7.48
C ARG A 477 -24.03 7.50 8.05
N SER A 478 -25.16 7.85 7.46
CA SER A 478 -26.01 8.95 7.93
C SER A 478 -26.65 8.66 9.29
N ALA A 479 -26.92 7.38 9.58
CA ALA A 479 -27.36 6.94 10.90
C ALA A 479 -26.24 7.00 11.95
N GLY A 480 -24.98 7.24 11.54
CA GLY A 480 -23.82 7.34 12.43
C GLY A 480 -23.19 5.99 12.77
N MET A 481 -23.47 4.94 11.99
CA MET A 481 -22.89 3.61 12.20
C MET A 481 -21.46 3.56 11.66
N GLN A 482 -20.52 3.11 12.51
CA GLN A 482 -19.14 2.85 12.11
C GLN A 482 -18.80 1.36 12.13
N ARG A 483 -19.68 0.49 12.65
CA ARG A 483 -19.43 -0.94 12.76
C ARG A 483 -20.63 -1.75 12.27
N LEU A 484 -20.40 -2.67 11.34
CA LEU A 484 -21.44 -3.42 10.65
C LEU A 484 -21.25 -4.90 10.97
N TYR A 485 -22.18 -5.50 11.72
CA TYR A 485 -22.19 -6.94 11.97
C TYR A 485 -23.02 -7.62 10.88
N VAL A 486 -22.34 -8.17 9.88
CA VAL A 486 -22.95 -8.67 8.64
C VAL A 486 -23.25 -10.17 8.78
N GLY A 487 -24.54 -10.49 8.92
CA GLY A 487 -25.03 -11.87 8.97
C GLY A 487 -25.06 -12.54 7.61
N LEU A 488 -24.89 -13.87 7.58
CA LEU A 488 -24.99 -14.68 6.37
C LEU A 488 -26.13 -15.69 6.49
N ASP A 489 -26.98 -15.77 5.47
CA ASP A 489 -28.04 -16.77 5.36
C ASP A 489 -27.58 -18.04 4.59
N THR A 490 -28.33 -19.13 4.72
CA THR A 490 -27.98 -20.42 4.10
C THR A 490 -27.93 -20.37 2.57
N ASN A 491 -28.74 -19.54 1.93
CA ASN A 491 -28.73 -19.38 0.47
C ASN A 491 -27.49 -18.63 0.00
N GLN A 492 -27.05 -17.61 0.75
CA GLN A 492 -25.80 -16.91 0.53
C GLN A 492 -24.62 -17.87 0.67
N VAL A 493 -24.65 -18.77 1.67
CA VAL A 493 -23.58 -19.74 1.90
C VAL A 493 -23.56 -20.88 0.86
N ALA A 494 -24.67 -21.13 0.14
CA ALA A 494 -24.71 -22.17 -0.88
C ALA A 494 -23.84 -21.85 -2.11
N ASP A 495 -23.60 -20.57 -2.43
CA ASP A 495 -22.74 -20.14 -3.54
C ASP A 495 -21.53 -19.33 -3.03
N MET A 496 -20.52 -20.05 -2.54
CA MET A 496 -19.30 -19.46 -1.99
C MET A 496 -18.55 -18.53 -2.94
N PRO A 497 -18.28 -18.89 -4.21
CA PRO A 497 -17.57 -18.01 -5.12
C PRO A 497 -18.25 -16.65 -5.28
N THR A 498 -19.57 -16.63 -5.48
CA THR A 498 -20.34 -15.39 -5.59
C THR A 498 -20.33 -14.62 -4.27
N LEU A 499 -20.55 -15.30 -3.14
CA LEU A 499 -20.56 -14.66 -1.83
C LEU A 499 -19.22 -13.99 -1.52
N ARG A 500 -18.09 -14.67 -1.76
CA ARG A 500 -16.75 -14.10 -1.52
C ARG A 500 -16.54 -12.81 -2.31
N LYS A 501 -16.92 -12.80 -3.59
CA LYS A 501 -16.81 -11.60 -4.43
C LYS A 501 -17.68 -10.46 -3.91
N GLN A 502 -18.92 -10.76 -3.53
CA GLN A 502 -19.84 -9.78 -2.96
C GLN A 502 -19.31 -9.19 -1.66
N LEU A 503 -18.85 -10.05 -0.73
CA LEU A 503 -18.25 -9.65 0.53
C LEU A 503 -17.01 -8.78 0.30
N GLN A 504 -16.06 -9.19 -0.53
CA GLN A 504 -14.86 -8.40 -0.82
C GLN A 504 -15.20 -6.99 -1.34
N GLY A 505 -16.18 -6.88 -2.23
CA GLY A 505 -16.68 -5.58 -2.70
C GLY A 505 -17.31 -4.76 -1.58
N THR A 506 -18.19 -5.36 -0.77
CA THR A 506 -18.82 -4.69 0.37
C THR A 506 -17.79 -4.21 1.40
N LEU A 507 -16.77 -5.02 1.69
CA LEU A 507 -15.68 -4.67 2.60
C LEU A 507 -14.87 -3.49 2.07
N ALA A 508 -14.55 -3.47 0.77
CA ALA A 508 -13.83 -2.35 0.15
C ALA A 508 -14.64 -1.05 0.23
N ASP A 509 -15.92 -1.10 -0.15
CA ASP A 509 -16.81 0.07 -0.17
C ASP A 509 -17.11 0.61 1.23
N ALA A 510 -17.27 -0.27 2.23
CA ALA A 510 -17.46 0.12 3.63
C ALA A 510 -16.20 0.76 4.23
N ARG A 511 -15.02 0.19 3.95
CA ARG A 511 -13.73 0.72 4.44
C ARG A 511 -13.38 2.08 3.84
N ALA A 512 -13.70 2.30 2.57
CA ALA A 512 -13.57 3.61 1.93
C ALA A 512 -14.40 4.70 2.65
N GLN A 513 -15.43 4.30 3.40
CA GLN A 513 -16.26 5.20 4.21
C GLN A 513 -15.90 5.18 5.71
N GLY A 514 -14.79 4.53 6.09
CA GLY A 514 -14.33 4.46 7.48
C GLY A 514 -15.10 3.51 8.38
N MET A 515 -15.90 2.59 7.80
CA MET A 515 -16.66 1.59 8.56
C MET A 515 -15.88 0.29 8.74
N GLN A 516 -16.12 -0.38 9.86
CA GLN A 516 -15.65 -1.72 10.17
C GLN A 516 -16.72 -2.75 9.80
N VAL A 517 -16.31 -3.84 9.16
CA VAL A 517 -17.18 -4.95 8.77
C VAL A 517 -16.78 -6.21 9.53
N VAL A 518 -17.72 -6.70 10.33
CA VAL A 518 -17.56 -7.84 11.23
C VAL A 518 -18.45 -8.96 10.72
N LEU A 519 -17.91 -10.16 10.59
CA LEU A 519 -18.70 -11.33 10.19
C LEU A 519 -19.56 -11.78 11.38
N LEU A 520 -20.88 -11.80 11.20
CA LEU A 520 -21.84 -12.20 12.23
C LEU A 520 -22.37 -13.62 11.95
N LEU A 521 -22.26 -14.50 12.94
CA LEU A 521 -22.63 -15.91 12.83
C LEU A 521 -23.33 -16.35 14.13
N GLY A 522 -24.53 -16.93 14.05
CA GLY A 522 -25.32 -17.28 15.23
C GLY A 522 -26.21 -18.51 15.13
N ASP A 523 -25.75 -19.59 14.49
CA ASP A 523 -26.52 -20.85 14.45
C ASP A 523 -26.31 -21.67 15.74
N PRO A 524 -27.37 -21.95 16.53
CA PRO A 524 -27.26 -22.69 17.78
C PRO A 524 -26.75 -24.13 17.60
N ALA A 525 -26.88 -24.73 16.42
CA ALA A 525 -26.35 -26.07 16.15
C ALA A 525 -24.82 -26.15 16.31
N TRP A 526 -24.11 -25.03 16.14
CA TRP A 526 -22.65 -24.95 16.28
C TRP A 526 -22.12 -25.08 17.71
N LEU A 527 -23.01 -25.10 18.70
CA LEU A 527 -22.63 -25.45 20.08
C LEU A 527 -22.21 -26.93 20.17
N SER A 528 -22.84 -27.81 19.41
CA SER A 528 -22.50 -29.24 19.39
C SER A 528 -21.13 -29.51 18.74
N ALA A 529 -20.49 -30.63 19.10
CA ALA A 529 -19.21 -31.03 18.51
C ALA A 529 -19.27 -31.21 16.99
N ASP A 530 -20.38 -31.73 16.45
CA ASP A 530 -20.55 -31.90 15.00
C ASP A 530 -20.87 -30.59 14.30
N GLY A 531 -21.77 -29.76 14.86
CA GLY A 531 -22.05 -28.43 14.32
C GLY A 531 -20.80 -27.53 14.30
N ARG A 532 -19.94 -27.63 15.33
CA ARG A 532 -18.65 -26.93 15.40
C ARG A 532 -17.76 -27.21 14.20
N LYS A 533 -17.74 -28.46 13.68
CA LYS A 533 -16.99 -28.78 12.45
C LYS A 533 -17.52 -28.00 11.25
N GLY A 534 -18.83 -27.86 11.14
CA GLY A 534 -19.49 -27.06 10.09
C GLY A 534 -19.10 -25.58 10.16
N LEU A 535 -19.10 -25.00 11.37
CA LEU A 535 -18.63 -23.63 11.59
C LEU A 535 -17.18 -23.43 11.16
N LEU A 536 -16.28 -24.33 11.58
CA LEU A 536 -14.86 -24.26 11.22
C LEU A 536 -14.65 -24.42 9.71
N ALA A 537 -15.44 -25.28 9.04
CA ALA A 537 -15.40 -25.44 7.59
C ALA A 537 -15.86 -24.16 6.87
N LEU A 538 -16.94 -23.53 7.33
CA LEU A 538 -17.44 -22.26 6.79
C LEU A 538 -16.39 -21.15 6.93
N LEU A 539 -15.82 -20.98 8.13
CA LEU A 539 -14.76 -20.00 8.38
C LEU A 539 -13.51 -20.28 7.54
N GLY A 540 -13.15 -21.56 7.36
CA GLY A 540 -12.07 -21.98 6.46
C GLY A 540 -12.32 -21.59 5.00
N GLN A 541 -13.57 -21.67 4.54
CA GLN A 541 -13.95 -21.21 3.21
C GLN A 541 -13.95 -19.68 3.09
N LEU A 542 -14.16 -18.95 4.18
CA LEU A 542 -14.16 -17.47 4.16
C LEU A 542 -12.80 -16.85 4.49
N ARG A 543 -11.75 -17.65 4.76
CA ARG A 543 -10.42 -17.18 5.22
C ARG A 543 -9.77 -16.08 4.38
N GLU A 544 -10.08 -16.01 3.09
CA GLU A 544 -9.53 -15.02 2.16
C GLU A 544 -10.28 -13.67 2.20
N VAL A 545 -11.44 -13.63 2.86
CA VAL A 545 -12.23 -12.41 3.07
C VAL A 545 -11.73 -11.71 4.34
N ARG A 546 -11.15 -10.52 4.18
CA ARG A 546 -10.51 -9.78 5.29
C ARG A 546 -11.53 -9.06 6.16
N PHE A 547 -12.35 -9.73 6.96
CA PHE A 547 -13.18 -9.08 7.98
C PHE A 547 -12.34 -8.41 9.08
N ASP A 548 -12.93 -7.45 9.81
CA ASP A 548 -12.24 -6.81 10.95
C ASP A 548 -12.32 -7.66 12.24
N ALA A 549 -13.33 -8.53 12.34
CA ALA A 549 -13.51 -9.53 13.38
C ALA A 549 -14.53 -10.60 12.95
N VAL A 550 -14.60 -11.70 13.70
CA VAL A 550 -15.75 -12.63 13.70
C VAL A 550 -16.50 -12.47 15.02
N HIS A 551 -17.81 -12.26 14.92
CA HIS A 551 -18.71 -12.12 16.04
C HIS A 551 -19.65 -13.32 16.10
N LEU A 552 -19.56 -14.09 17.18
CA LEU A 552 -20.38 -15.27 17.40
C LEU A 552 -21.54 -14.95 18.34
N ASP A 553 -22.77 -15.06 17.82
CA ASP A 553 -24.01 -14.92 18.58
C ASP A 553 -24.57 -16.31 18.92
N LEU A 554 -23.90 -17.00 19.85
CA LEU A 554 -24.26 -18.35 20.26
C LEU A 554 -24.93 -18.31 21.63
N GLU A 555 -26.23 -18.01 21.64
CA GLU A 555 -27.05 -17.99 22.86
C GLU A 555 -27.32 -19.41 23.37
N VAL A 556 -26.62 -19.81 24.44
CA VAL A 556 -26.69 -21.16 25.03
C VAL A 556 -28.09 -21.54 25.55
N GLU A 557 -28.92 -20.55 25.85
CA GLU A 557 -30.31 -20.67 26.29
C GLU A 557 -31.28 -21.10 25.19
N GLN A 558 -30.96 -20.91 23.90
CA GLN A 558 -31.83 -21.29 22.79
C GLN A 558 -32.08 -22.81 22.72
N LEU A 559 -31.16 -23.61 23.28
CA LEU A 559 -31.28 -25.07 23.37
C LEU A 559 -31.99 -25.54 24.66
N GLY A 560 -32.72 -24.66 25.34
CA GLY A 560 -33.55 -24.95 26.50
C GLY A 560 -32.95 -24.52 27.83
N TRP A 561 -33.82 -24.32 28.83
CA TRP A 561 -33.49 -23.85 30.17
C TRP A 561 -33.95 -24.87 31.24
N PRO A 562 -33.19 -25.14 32.32
CA PRO A 562 -31.89 -24.56 32.67
C PRO A 562 -30.76 -25.03 31.76
N VAL A 563 -29.74 -24.18 31.57
CA VAL A 563 -28.57 -24.52 30.75
C VAL A 563 -27.64 -25.43 31.56
N PRO A 564 -27.35 -26.66 31.09
CA PRO A 564 -26.45 -27.57 31.78
C PRO A 564 -24.99 -27.12 31.64
N ASP A 565 -24.18 -27.44 32.65
CA ASP A 565 -22.75 -27.09 32.67
C ASP A 565 -21.95 -27.66 31.48
N SER A 566 -22.36 -28.83 30.96
CA SER A 566 -21.80 -29.40 29.73
C SER A 566 -21.97 -28.48 28.52
N ARG A 567 -23.11 -27.79 28.39
CA ARG A 567 -23.36 -26.86 27.27
C ARG A 567 -22.49 -25.60 27.38
N LEU A 568 -22.24 -25.13 28.60
CA LEU A 568 -21.30 -24.02 28.82
C LEU A 568 -19.88 -24.41 28.41
N ARG A 569 -19.46 -25.64 28.71
CA ARG A 569 -18.17 -26.18 28.25
C ARG A 569 -18.11 -26.33 26.74
N ASP A 570 -19.17 -26.87 26.12
CA ASP A 570 -19.28 -26.99 24.67
C ASP A 570 -19.18 -25.64 23.96
N TRP A 571 -19.85 -24.62 24.51
CA TRP A 571 -19.76 -23.25 24.04
C TRP A 571 -18.33 -22.72 24.11
N LEU A 572 -17.66 -22.82 25.27
CA LEU A 572 -16.27 -22.39 25.44
C LEU A 572 -15.28 -23.16 24.56
N ASP A 573 -15.56 -24.42 24.25
CA ASP A 573 -14.77 -25.22 23.33
C ASP A 573 -14.98 -24.82 21.88
N THR A 574 -16.20 -24.45 21.48
CA THR A 574 -16.47 -23.82 20.19
C THR A 574 -15.73 -22.49 20.05
N LEU A 575 -15.79 -21.62 21.05
CA LEU A 575 -15.04 -20.35 21.07
C LEU A 575 -13.53 -20.59 20.94
N GLY A 576 -12.98 -21.50 21.74
CA GLY A 576 -11.56 -21.86 21.68
C GLY A 576 -11.15 -22.48 20.34
N ALA A 577 -12.04 -23.24 19.68
CA ALA A 577 -11.77 -23.81 18.37
C ALA A 577 -11.73 -22.73 17.27
N VAL A 578 -12.64 -21.76 17.31
CA VAL A 578 -12.64 -20.63 16.38
C VAL A 578 -11.43 -19.74 16.61
N ALA A 579 -11.10 -19.42 17.86
CA ALA A 579 -9.91 -18.63 18.20
C ALA A 579 -8.60 -19.25 17.70
N ARG A 580 -8.50 -20.59 17.69
CA ARG A 580 -7.33 -21.32 17.15
C ARG A 580 -7.15 -21.20 15.64
N LEU A 581 -8.17 -20.77 14.88
CA LEU A 581 -8.01 -20.51 13.45
C LEU A 581 -7.12 -19.27 13.20
N ASP A 582 -7.13 -18.31 14.13
CA ASP A 582 -6.34 -17.07 14.09
C ASP A 582 -6.48 -16.24 12.79
N TYR A 583 -7.59 -16.42 12.06
CA TYR A 583 -7.88 -15.65 10.85
C TYR A 583 -8.37 -14.22 11.18
N TRP A 584 -9.16 -14.08 12.25
CA TRP A 584 -9.74 -12.81 12.69
C TRP A 584 -9.85 -12.75 14.21
N PRO A 585 -9.84 -11.55 14.80
CA PRO A 585 -10.24 -11.34 16.19
C PRO A 585 -11.61 -11.98 16.49
N LEU A 586 -11.70 -12.72 17.60
CA LEU A 586 -12.95 -13.33 18.05
C LEU A 586 -13.69 -12.42 19.03
N GLU A 587 -14.96 -12.21 18.73
CA GLU A 587 -15.93 -11.49 19.56
C GLU A 587 -17.17 -12.36 19.76
N LEU A 588 -17.96 -12.06 20.79
CA LEU A 588 -19.23 -12.76 21.02
C LEU A 588 -20.29 -11.81 21.56
N SER A 589 -21.55 -12.15 21.33
CA SER A 589 -22.68 -11.62 22.07
C SER A 589 -23.15 -12.63 23.11
N SER A 590 -23.62 -12.11 24.25
CA SER A 590 -24.13 -12.97 25.31
C SER A 590 -25.04 -12.21 26.25
N HIS A 591 -26.01 -12.93 26.80
CA HIS A 591 -26.90 -12.42 27.82
C HIS A 591 -26.12 -12.03 29.09
N PRO A 592 -26.42 -10.88 29.73
CA PRO A 592 -25.72 -10.39 30.93
C PRO A 592 -25.76 -11.33 32.14
N ARG A 593 -26.64 -12.36 32.15
CA ARG A 593 -26.79 -13.30 33.26
C ARG A 593 -25.54 -14.14 33.47
N TRP A 594 -24.81 -14.44 32.39
CA TRP A 594 -23.56 -15.20 32.43
C TRP A 594 -22.38 -14.40 33.02
N PHE A 595 -22.58 -13.09 33.21
CA PHE A 595 -21.61 -12.17 33.80
C PHE A 595 -22.05 -11.63 35.16
N ALA A 596 -23.19 -12.13 35.67
CA ALA A 596 -23.62 -11.91 37.05
C ALA A 596 -22.70 -12.67 38.03
N GLU A 597 -22.95 -12.53 39.34
CA GLU A 597 -22.14 -13.14 40.39
C GLU A 597 -22.02 -14.67 40.18
N PRO A 598 -20.81 -15.25 40.31
CA PRO A 598 -20.60 -16.63 39.90
C PRO A 598 -21.39 -17.60 40.79
N ALA A 599 -22.41 -18.22 40.22
CA ALA A 599 -23.04 -19.40 40.80
C ALA A 599 -22.07 -20.60 40.72
N SER A 600 -22.25 -21.60 41.58
CA SER A 600 -21.47 -22.85 41.53
C SER A 600 -21.53 -23.49 40.13
N GLY A 601 -20.39 -23.66 39.45
CA GLY A 601 -20.31 -24.23 38.09
C GLY A 601 -19.20 -23.61 37.23
N THR A 602 -19.23 -23.83 35.92
CA THR A 602 -18.27 -23.24 34.96
C THR A 602 -18.33 -21.71 34.96
N CYS A 603 -17.22 -21.05 35.32
CA CYS A 603 -17.10 -19.60 35.23
C CYS A 603 -16.86 -19.16 33.77
N VAL A 604 -17.93 -18.76 33.07
CA VAL A 604 -17.85 -18.25 31.70
C VAL A 604 -16.90 -17.05 31.60
N PRO A 605 -17.08 -15.94 32.36
CA PRO A 605 -16.24 -14.74 32.19
C PRO A 605 -14.75 -15.00 32.47
N CYS A 606 -14.44 -15.95 33.37
CA CYS A 606 -13.06 -16.35 33.67
C CYS A 606 -12.39 -17.04 32.49
N ALA A 607 -13.14 -17.84 31.72
CA ALA A 607 -12.63 -18.64 30.62
C ALA A 607 -12.50 -17.84 29.31
N LEU A 608 -13.35 -16.83 29.07
CA LEU A 608 -13.39 -16.10 27.80
C LEU A 608 -12.04 -15.53 27.34
N PRO A 609 -11.22 -14.85 28.18
CA PRO A 609 -9.91 -14.35 27.75
C PRO A 609 -8.96 -15.49 27.33
N GLN A 610 -9.00 -16.62 28.04
CA GLN A 610 -8.18 -17.79 27.74
C GLN A 610 -8.64 -18.50 26.46
N ARG A 611 -9.90 -18.30 26.05
CA ARG A 611 -10.46 -18.81 24.78
C ARG A 611 -10.33 -17.80 23.64
N GLY A 612 -9.51 -16.76 23.79
CA GLY A 612 -9.16 -15.82 22.72
C GLY A 612 -10.23 -14.78 22.40
N VAL A 613 -11.27 -14.65 23.23
CA VAL A 613 -12.34 -13.66 23.05
C VAL A 613 -11.80 -12.28 23.43
N ARG A 614 -11.86 -11.33 22.49
CA ARG A 614 -11.35 -9.97 22.68
C ARG A 614 -12.41 -8.97 23.14
N GLN A 615 -13.68 -9.22 22.82
CA GLN A 615 -14.77 -8.31 23.13
C GLN A 615 -16.08 -9.07 23.28
N VAL A 616 -16.92 -8.62 24.22
CA VAL A 616 -18.24 -9.16 24.50
C VAL A 616 -19.29 -8.07 24.27
N SER A 617 -20.29 -8.33 23.44
CA SER A 617 -21.47 -7.48 23.31
C SER A 617 -22.55 -7.97 24.28
N LEU A 618 -22.88 -7.16 25.28
CA LEU A 618 -23.87 -7.49 26.31
C LEU A 618 -25.27 -7.23 25.77
N MET A 619 -26.05 -8.28 25.56
CA MET A 619 -27.43 -8.19 25.07
C MET A 619 -28.36 -7.85 26.22
N ILE A 620 -28.64 -6.56 26.41
CA ILE A 620 -29.48 -6.07 27.50
C ILE A 620 -30.84 -5.63 26.95
N TYR A 621 -31.85 -6.47 27.14
CA TYR A 621 -33.23 -6.21 26.74
C TYR A 621 -33.94 -5.34 27.78
N THR A 622 -33.79 -4.02 27.66
CA THR A 622 -34.57 -3.04 28.40
C THR A 622 -34.57 -1.68 27.69
N ARG A 623 -35.72 -1.02 27.61
CA ARG A 623 -35.85 0.35 27.12
C ARG A 623 -35.46 1.40 28.17
N ASN A 624 -35.33 1.02 29.43
CA ASN A 624 -34.92 1.94 30.50
C ASN A 624 -33.40 2.25 30.36
N PRO A 625 -33.03 3.49 29.99
CA PRO A 625 -31.64 3.78 29.66
C PRO A 625 -30.71 3.79 30.87
N GLU A 626 -31.21 4.17 32.05
CA GLU A 626 -30.47 4.14 33.31
C GLU A 626 -30.17 2.70 33.73
N ARG A 627 -31.18 1.82 33.69
CA ARG A 627 -31.04 0.40 34.04
C ARG A 627 -30.10 -0.32 33.10
N SER A 628 -30.19 -0.05 31.79
CA SER A 628 -29.27 -0.61 30.79
C SER A 628 -27.82 -0.19 31.08
N ALA A 629 -27.61 1.10 31.36
CA ALA A 629 -26.28 1.63 31.66
C ALA A 629 -25.71 1.09 32.98
N GLU A 630 -26.52 1.01 34.03
CA GLU A 630 -26.12 0.49 35.33
C GLU A 630 -25.68 -0.98 35.24
N LEU A 631 -26.47 -1.81 34.55
CA LEU A 631 -26.16 -3.23 34.38
C LEU A 631 -24.85 -3.41 33.59
N ALA A 632 -24.68 -2.71 32.47
CA ALA A 632 -23.45 -2.77 31.67
C ALA A 632 -22.22 -2.30 32.47
N GLN A 633 -22.33 -1.20 33.23
CA GLN A 633 -21.22 -0.69 34.06
C GLN A 633 -20.87 -1.67 35.18
N SER A 634 -21.86 -2.24 35.86
CA SER A 634 -21.62 -3.18 36.96
C SER A 634 -20.88 -4.43 36.47
N ILE A 635 -21.26 -4.97 35.30
CA ILE A 635 -20.60 -6.11 34.67
C ILE A 635 -19.18 -5.74 34.23
N ALA A 636 -19.00 -4.61 33.55
CA ALA A 636 -17.69 -4.20 33.05
C ALA A 636 -16.68 -3.92 34.17
N ARG A 637 -17.12 -3.31 35.28
CA ARG A 637 -16.29 -3.10 36.47
C ARG A 637 -15.95 -4.41 37.19
N ARG A 638 -16.86 -5.39 37.19
CA ARG A 638 -16.62 -6.71 37.79
C ARG A 638 -15.59 -7.52 37.00
N TRP A 639 -15.56 -7.38 35.67
CA TRP A 639 -14.71 -8.17 34.78
C TRP A 639 -13.75 -7.29 33.96
N PRO A 640 -12.78 -6.59 34.59
CA PRO A 640 -11.92 -5.62 33.91
C PRO A 640 -10.95 -6.25 32.88
N ALA A 641 -10.77 -7.57 32.92
CA ALA A 641 -9.97 -8.30 31.93
C ALA A 641 -10.70 -8.47 30.58
N LEU A 642 -12.01 -8.19 30.53
CA LEU A 642 -12.83 -8.27 29.32
C LEU A 642 -13.15 -6.86 28.82
N ARG A 643 -13.31 -6.74 27.50
CA ARG A 643 -13.83 -5.52 26.86
C ARG A 643 -15.29 -5.72 26.53
N PHE A 644 -16.10 -4.70 26.77
CA PHE A 644 -17.55 -4.80 26.60
C PHE A 644 -18.09 -3.80 25.58
N ARG A 645 -19.18 -4.17 24.94
CA ARG A 645 -20.09 -3.29 24.19
C ARG A 645 -21.50 -3.48 24.72
N LEU A 646 -22.34 -2.48 24.54
CA LEU A 646 -23.76 -2.57 24.88
C LEU A 646 -24.56 -2.90 23.62
N ALA A 647 -25.27 -4.02 23.59
CA ALA A 647 -26.27 -4.28 22.55
C ALA A 647 -27.66 -3.85 23.03
N GLN A 648 -28.41 -3.17 22.16
CA GLN A 648 -29.79 -2.71 22.39
C GLN A 648 -30.68 -3.07 21.22
N SER A 649 -31.88 -3.58 21.50
CA SER A 649 -32.84 -3.92 20.44
C SER A 649 -33.72 -2.72 20.05
N VAL A 650 -34.03 -2.60 18.76
CA VAL A 650 -35.02 -1.71 18.13
C VAL A 650 -36.13 -2.52 17.45
N GLU A 651 -36.16 -3.84 17.68
CA GLU A 651 -37.07 -4.77 17.02
C GLU A 651 -38.50 -4.68 17.57
N PRO A 652 -39.53 -4.65 16.71
CA PRO A 652 -40.91 -4.46 17.14
C PRO A 652 -41.55 -5.71 17.77
N GLN A 653 -40.96 -6.90 17.59
CA GLN A 653 -41.48 -8.15 18.16
C GLN A 653 -41.22 -8.31 19.66
N LEU A 654 -40.29 -7.52 20.22
CA LEU A 654 -40.04 -7.52 21.66
C LEU A 654 -41.03 -6.59 22.38
N PRO A 655 -41.34 -6.85 23.66
CA PRO A 655 -42.16 -5.95 24.48
C PRO A 655 -41.61 -4.51 24.48
N ALA A 656 -42.51 -3.54 24.65
CA ALA A 656 -42.17 -2.10 24.58
C ALA A 656 -41.19 -1.67 25.69
N GLU A 657 -41.13 -2.43 26.78
CA GLU A 657 -40.21 -2.30 27.89
C GLU A 657 -38.81 -2.91 27.62
N GLU A 658 -38.65 -3.71 26.58
CA GLU A 658 -37.42 -4.44 26.22
C GLU A 658 -36.74 -3.92 24.95
N SER A 659 -37.46 -3.17 24.11
CA SER A 659 -36.99 -2.67 22.82
C SER A 659 -37.25 -1.17 22.63
N TRP A 660 -36.36 -0.54 21.86
CA TRP A 660 -36.47 0.84 21.40
C TRP A 660 -37.33 1.01 20.15
N ALA A 661 -38.13 -0.01 19.80
CA ALA A 661 -39.07 0.05 18.68
C ALA A 661 -39.96 1.31 18.74
N GLY A 662 -40.10 1.96 17.59
CA GLY A 662 -40.87 3.21 17.43
C GLY A 662 -40.14 4.49 17.86
N ALA A 663 -38.91 4.42 18.39
CA ALA A 663 -38.09 5.60 18.59
C ALA A 663 -37.58 6.16 17.24
N SER A 664 -37.39 7.48 17.15
CA SER A 664 -36.81 8.12 15.97
C SER A 664 -35.28 8.01 15.95
N SER A 665 -34.67 8.16 14.77
CA SER A 665 -33.21 8.13 14.60
C SER A 665 -32.51 9.15 15.49
N THR A 666 -33.08 10.36 15.61
CA THR A 666 -32.57 11.42 16.50
C THR A 666 -32.64 11.01 17.98
N GLN A 667 -33.71 10.34 18.41
CA GLN A 667 -33.81 9.84 19.79
C GLN A 667 -32.74 8.80 20.10
N LEU A 668 -32.51 7.87 19.17
CA LEU A 668 -31.49 6.82 19.31
C LEU A 668 -30.06 7.40 19.33
N GLN A 669 -29.77 8.37 18.46
CA GLN A 669 -28.47 9.06 18.43
C GLN A 669 -28.22 9.86 19.71
N GLN A 670 -29.23 10.59 20.20
CA GLN A 670 -29.12 11.29 21.49
C GLN A 670 -28.89 10.31 22.64
N GLN A 671 -29.56 9.15 22.60
CA GLN A 671 -29.38 8.14 23.62
C GLN A 671 -27.98 7.51 23.60
N ALA A 672 -27.44 7.23 22.40
CA ALA A 672 -26.06 6.76 22.24
C ALA A 672 -25.04 7.76 22.83
N GLU A 673 -25.23 9.06 22.59
CA GLU A 673 -24.33 10.09 23.17
C GLU A 673 -24.49 10.21 24.69
N ARG A 674 -25.72 10.05 25.23
CA ARG A 674 -25.95 10.02 26.68
C ARG A 674 -25.21 8.87 27.36
N TRP A 675 -25.14 7.70 26.72
CA TRP A 675 -24.44 6.54 27.25
C TRP A 675 -22.92 6.64 27.15
N ARG A 676 -22.38 7.44 26.23
CA ARG A 676 -20.94 7.53 25.94
C ARG A 676 -20.08 7.71 27.18
N LYS A 677 -20.25 8.82 27.89
CA LYS A 677 -19.42 9.17 29.06
C LYS A 677 -19.51 8.13 30.19
N PRO A 678 -20.72 7.75 30.69
CA PRO A 678 -20.81 6.80 31.79
C PRO A 678 -20.32 5.40 31.42
N LEU A 679 -20.61 4.91 30.20
CA LEU A 679 -20.20 3.56 29.78
C LEU A 679 -18.70 3.48 29.46
N GLN A 680 -18.15 4.48 28.77
CA GLN A 680 -16.72 4.51 28.43
C GLN A 680 -15.85 4.55 29.70
N SER A 681 -16.29 5.27 30.74
CA SER A 681 -15.59 5.30 32.03
C SER A 681 -15.53 3.95 32.74
N ALA A 682 -16.43 3.02 32.39
CA ALA A 682 -16.49 1.67 32.95
C ALA A 682 -15.85 0.60 32.05
N GLY A 683 -15.22 0.97 30.93
CA GLY A 683 -14.57 0.03 30.00
C GLY A 683 -15.46 -0.52 28.89
N VAL A 684 -16.63 0.10 28.66
CA VAL A 684 -17.52 -0.23 27.54
C VAL A 684 -17.17 0.65 26.32
N SER A 685 -16.88 0.02 25.18
CA SER A 685 -16.28 0.68 24.02
C SER A 685 -17.28 1.28 23.02
N GLY A 686 -18.57 1.02 23.18
CA GLY A 686 -19.62 1.54 22.31
C GLY A 686 -20.96 0.82 22.45
N ILE A 687 -21.86 1.13 21.53
CA ILE A 687 -23.21 0.56 21.46
C ILE A 687 -23.45 -0.10 20.10
N ASP A 688 -24.20 -1.21 20.10
CA ASP A 688 -24.64 -1.90 18.90
C ASP A 688 -26.17 -2.04 18.88
N TRP A 689 -26.80 -1.64 17.77
CA TRP A 689 -28.25 -1.70 17.60
C TRP A 689 -28.67 -2.99 16.89
N GLN A 690 -29.73 -3.63 17.37
CA GLN A 690 -30.29 -4.87 16.79
C GLN A 690 -31.75 -4.65 16.42
N ASP A 691 -32.20 -4.72 15.17
CA ASP A 691 -31.52 -4.98 13.89
C ASP A 691 -31.67 -3.78 12.94
N TRP A 692 -30.76 -3.64 11.97
CA TRP A 692 -30.77 -2.55 10.98
C TRP A 692 -32.09 -2.43 10.22
N SER A 693 -32.76 -3.54 9.91
CA SER A 693 -34.03 -3.52 9.18
C SER A 693 -35.17 -2.81 9.92
N HIS A 694 -35.02 -2.62 11.24
CA HIS A 694 -35.97 -1.92 12.10
C HIS A 694 -35.41 -0.61 12.66
N TYR A 695 -34.16 -0.26 12.34
CA TYR A 695 -33.59 1.03 12.71
C TYR A 695 -34.21 2.15 11.85
N PRO A 696 -34.70 3.25 12.43
CA PRO A 696 -35.27 4.37 11.66
C PRO A 696 -34.18 5.06 10.83
N HIS A 697 -34.30 5.07 9.49
CA HIS A 697 -33.32 5.69 8.58
C HIS A 697 -33.95 6.40 7.38
#